data_AF-A0A521XQU7-F1
#
_entry.id   AF-A0A521XQU7-F1
#
_cell.length_a   1.000
_cell.length_b   1.000
_cell.length_c   1.000
_cell.angle_alpha   90.00
_cell.angle_beta   90.00
_cell.angle_gamma   90.00
#
_symmetry.space_group_name_H-M   'P 1'
#
loop_
_entity.id
_entity.type
_entity.pdbx_description
1 polymer ?
#
loop_
_entity_poly.entity_id
_entity_poly.type
_entity_poly.pdbx_seq_one_letter_code
_entity_poly.pdbx_strand_id
1 'polypeptide(L)'
;MIVSLRHSVVVGRATRVALFAVLALAMVAIAPRTIGSAADVPTSPASARSTAPLASSARAPSSAAVNAAPAAVGPAAQLAFSVEPASTPMGRTISPAVKVQVQDAVGNVVTNSTAPVTIAIGSNTGGSTLSGTTTVNASSGVATFSTLSMNAPGIGYTLAASSPGLTGAVSATFRIDAVIAAAGDIACDPGNSHYNGGLGTVDACRQKATSDLLVSDTLAAVIPLGDVQYYCGGYDAFVQSYDPTWGRVKSITHPVVGNHEYLTHVGSDGGTGCDATNVGAAGYYRYFGSAAGNPTQGYYSFDVGTWHVVVLNTECSQAGGCGSSSAQAVWLQQDLAAHTNYCTLATWHIPLFSSGGRSAPNSTTFWNILYNADADLVLVGHDHTYERFAPQTSAGVLDTARGIREFVVGTGGANHTSFGAAIPNSEVRDDNTYGVLRLTLRPDAYDWQFLPEAGGAFTDSGTQACHGGTPPDTTPPTVPADLAASVIGPSRVDLSWTPSTDDVAMDGYKVYRNGVEIATTASAAYSDTTPPPGATHTYEVAAIDAAGNVSANSPAVQATTPPDLTPPTTPSNVSAVALGADRIQLDWTPSTDDGYVADYRIYRDGGFVAAVAAPPFTDANLLAATTYTYTLIADDGSGKASGASTPVSATTAQLPFTLAFTPDADARVNPDKPTTNYGTSTTLRVDGSPVTMSYLRFTVQGAGLVQAATLRIYANSSQISGIEAHGVADNTWGETAITYANAPPIDDAIAGASNETVTANTWNDIDVTSLVQGDGTFSVAITTPGQTAISLGSRESGATSPQLIVVSSMPGPTPTPTATPTDTPTVTDTPTPTDTPTPTDTPSPTPTDTPTPTPTPTDT
;
A
#
# COMPACT_ATOMS: atom_id res chain seq x y z
N MET A 1 6.15 -40.91 -25.51
CA MET A 1 7.58 -40.64 -25.23
C MET A 1 8.02 -39.45 -26.09
N ILE A 2 8.84 -38.54 -25.53
CA ILE A 2 10.05 -37.93 -26.14
C ILE A 2 9.90 -37.39 -27.59
N VAL A 3 10.00 -36.10 -27.92
CA VAL A 3 10.56 -34.90 -27.24
C VAL A 3 9.56 -33.72 -27.28
N SER A 4 9.63 -32.80 -26.31
CA SER A 4 9.01 -31.46 -26.39
C SER A 4 10.09 -30.39 -26.64
N LEU A 5 9.86 -29.48 -27.59
CA LEU A 5 10.78 -28.40 -27.95
C LEU A 5 10.09 -27.03 -27.83
N ARG A 6 10.36 -26.32 -26.73
CA ARG A 6 10.00 -24.90 -26.61
C ARG A 6 11.02 -24.06 -27.38
N HIS A 7 10.54 -23.21 -28.29
CA HIS A 7 11.34 -22.11 -28.82
C HIS A 7 11.20 -20.88 -27.92
N SER A 8 12.32 -20.22 -27.63
CA SER A 8 12.37 -18.91 -26.97
C SER A 8 12.93 -17.90 -27.95
N VAL A 9 12.22 -16.79 -28.19
CA VAL A 9 12.75 -15.63 -28.91
C VAL A 9 12.37 -14.36 -28.15
N VAL A 10 13.37 -13.48 -27.99
CA VAL A 10 13.32 -12.19 -27.30
C VAL A 10 12.55 -11.16 -28.12
N VAL A 11 11.80 -10.25 -27.47
CA VAL A 11 11.70 -8.79 -27.77
C VAL A 11 10.72 -8.11 -26.80
N GLY A 12 10.98 -6.84 -26.43
CA GLY A 12 9.91 -5.91 -26.03
C GLY A 12 9.94 -5.32 -24.61
N ARG A 13 10.87 -4.39 -24.33
CA ARG A 13 10.67 -3.37 -23.25
C ARG A 13 11.09 -1.97 -23.71
N ALA A 14 10.13 -1.26 -24.28
CA ALA A 14 10.04 0.18 -24.48
C ALA A 14 8.52 0.48 -24.64
N THR A 15 7.93 1.59 -24.22
CA THR A 15 8.45 2.89 -23.78
C THR A 15 7.51 3.49 -22.71
N ARG A 16 8.01 4.31 -21.77
CA ARG A 16 7.21 5.33 -21.07
C ARG A 16 8.00 6.64 -21.00
N VAL A 17 7.40 7.71 -21.50
CA VAL A 17 7.92 9.09 -21.56
C VAL A 17 6.73 10.06 -21.39
N ALA A 18 6.99 11.27 -20.92
CA ALA A 18 6.04 12.30 -20.46
C ALA A 18 5.37 11.97 -19.11
N LEU A 19 5.05 12.96 -18.27
CA LEU A 19 4.94 14.41 -18.52
C LEU A 19 5.56 15.24 -17.37
N PHE A 20 6.27 16.33 -17.70
CA PHE A 20 6.79 17.30 -16.71
C PHE A 20 6.91 18.72 -17.31
N ALA A 21 5.98 19.61 -16.94
CA ALA A 21 6.00 21.09 -17.07
C ALA A 21 4.60 21.64 -16.72
N VAL A 22 4.34 22.88 -16.28
CA VAL A 22 5.11 23.96 -15.62
C VAL A 22 4.03 24.86 -15.00
N LEU A 23 4.23 25.42 -13.79
CA LEU A 23 3.51 26.62 -13.35
C LEU A 23 4.36 27.43 -12.35
N ALA A 24 4.04 28.71 -12.17
CA ALA A 24 5.02 29.72 -11.74
C ALA A 24 4.65 30.52 -10.48
N LEU A 25 5.71 30.89 -9.75
CA LEU A 25 5.95 32.15 -9.05
C LEU A 25 4.80 32.82 -8.26
N ALA A 26 4.95 32.82 -6.92
CA ALA A 26 4.40 33.87 -6.06
C ALA A 26 5.40 34.21 -4.94
N MET A 27 5.74 35.49 -4.78
CA MET A 27 6.52 36.00 -3.65
C MET A 27 5.61 36.74 -2.67
N VAL A 28 5.70 36.42 -1.37
CA VAL A 28 5.37 37.33 -0.27
C VAL A 28 6.43 37.14 0.81
N ALA A 29 6.95 38.23 1.38
CA ALA A 29 8.00 38.20 2.39
C ALA A 29 7.49 38.64 3.76
N ILE A 30 7.95 37.98 4.82
CA ILE A 30 7.87 38.47 6.22
C ILE A 30 9.24 38.28 6.87
N ALA A 31 9.69 39.29 7.62
CA ALA A 31 11.02 39.40 8.20
C ALA A 31 11.14 38.66 9.57
N PRO A 32 12.36 38.29 10.02
CA PRO A 32 12.55 37.50 11.24
C PRO A 32 12.36 38.31 12.53
N ARG A 33 12.04 37.62 13.63
CA ARG A 33 12.15 38.16 15.00
C ARG A 33 13.42 37.66 15.68
N THR A 34 14.06 38.55 16.44
CA THR A 34 15.34 38.34 17.12
C THR A 34 15.19 37.75 18.52
N ILE A 35 16.30 37.21 19.06
CA ILE A 35 16.40 36.62 20.40
C ILE A 35 17.12 37.58 21.36
N GLY A 36 16.62 37.67 22.60
CA GLY A 36 17.27 38.19 23.81
C GLY A 36 16.42 37.75 25.01
N SER A 37 16.95 37.10 26.06
CA SER A 37 17.98 37.53 27.02
C SER A 37 17.47 38.64 27.97
N ALA A 38 17.54 38.52 29.30
CA ALA A 38 17.81 37.39 30.22
C ALA A 38 17.41 37.78 31.66
N ALA A 39 17.38 36.81 32.59
CA ALA A 39 17.18 36.98 34.05
C ALA A 39 15.79 37.55 34.48
N ASP A 40 15.32 37.44 35.73
CA ASP A 40 16.01 37.09 36.97
C ASP A 40 15.10 36.32 37.97
N VAL A 41 15.69 35.81 39.06
CA VAL A 41 15.04 35.04 40.15
C VAL A 41 15.26 35.79 41.47
N PRO A 42 14.24 36.05 42.34
CA PRO A 42 14.10 35.19 43.54
C PRO A 42 12.76 35.15 44.31
N THR A 43 12.70 34.17 45.23
CA THR A 43 12.01 34.14 46.55
C THR A 43 10.47 34.15 46.66
N SER A 44 9.95 33.07 47.26
CA SER A 44 8.79 33.09 48.18
C SER A 44 9.23 33.57 49.57
N PRO A 45 8.35 34.05 50.49
CA PRO A 45 7.67 33.09 51.38
C PRO A 45 6.27 33.49 51.96
N ALA A 46 5.57 32.45 52.45
CA ALA A 46 4.75 32.40 53.68
C ALA A 46 3.58 33.38 53.98
N SER A 47 2.35 32.81 53.94
CA SER A 47 1.41 32.66 55.08
C SER A 47 1.02 33.85 55.98
N ALA A 48 -0.29 34.17 56.04
CA ALA A 48 -1.14 33.95 57.25
C ALA A 48 -2.63 34.41 57.12
N ARG A 49 -3.48 33.74 57.92
CA ARG A 49 -4.82 34.09 58.49
C ARG A 49 -5.45 35.46 58.13
N SER A 50 -6.71 35.56 57.64
CA SER A 50 -8.02 35.06 58.15
C SER A 50 -8.79 36.07 59.03
N THR A 51 -9.91 36.60 58.49
CA THR A 51 -11.20 36.83 59.18
C THR A 51 -12.33 36.95 58.14
N ALA A 52 -13.52 36.44 58.47
CA ALA A 52 -14.77 36.56 57.71
C ALA A 52 -15.78 37.41 58.54
N PRO A 53 -17.12 37.49 58.26
CA PRO A 53 -17.90 37.05 57.09
C PRO A 53 -18.90 38.12 56.56
N LEU A 54 -19.69 37.77 55.53
CA LEU A 54 -21.10 38.18 55.37
C LEU A 54 -21.80 37.20 54.41
N ALA A 55 -23.13 37.01 54.52
CA ALA A 55 -23.79 35.86 53.90
C ALA A 55 -25.22 36.13 53.36
N SER A 56 -25.49 35.59 52.16
CA SER A 56 -26.82 35.24 51.64
C SER A 56 -26.62 34.19 50.53
N SER A 57 -27.00 32.91 50.70
CA SER A 57 -28.36 32.38 50.73
C SER A 57 -28.89 31.92 49.35
N ALA A 58 -28.33 30.83 48.83
CA ALA A 58 -29.01 29.93 47.90
C ALA A 58 -28.56 28.48 48.19
N ARG A 59 -29.49 27.55 48.40
CA ARG A 59 -29.20 26.15 48.79
C ARG A 59 -29.71 25.17 47.73
N ALA A 60 -28.82 24.71 46.87
CA ALA A 60 -28.99 23.45 46.17
C ALA A 60 -28.73 22.26 47.13
N PRO A 61 -29.30 21.07 46.90
CA PRO A 61 -29.13 19.94 47.82
C PRO A 61 -27.73 19.35 47.76
N SER A 62 -27.14 19.13 48.94
CA SER A 62 -25.93 18.30 49.07
C SER A 62 -26.29 16.84 48.87
N SER A 63 -25.89 16.25 47.75
CA SER A 63 -25.61 14.81 47.73
C SER A 63 -24.50 14.55 48.75
N ALA A 64 -24.68 13.55 49.62
CA ALA A 64 -23.65 13.22 50.60
C ALA A 64 -22.42 12.70 49.85
N ALA A 65 -21.23 13.20 50.22
CA ALA A 65 -20.00 12.51 49.89
C ALA A 65 -19.99 11.19 50.68
N VAL A 66 -20.48 10.13 50.04
CA VAL A 66 -20.36 8.78 50.58
C VAL A 66 -18.87 8.46 50.56
N ASN A 67 -18.27 8.36 51.73
CA ASN A 67 -17.04 7.60 51.89
C ASN A 67 -17.38 6.15 51.56
N ALA A 68 -17.35 5.80 50.28
CA ALA A 68 -17.31 4.43 49.85
C ALA A 68 -16.11 3.81 50.56
N ALA A 69 -16.34 2.74 51.32
CA ALA A 69 -15.23 1.91 51.75
C ALA A 69 -14.45 1.49 50.49
N PRO A 70 -13.10 1.45 50.53
CA PRO A 70 -12.34 0.94 49.40
C PRO A 70 -12.90 -0.42 49.02
N ALA A 71 -13.12 -0.64 47.71
CA ALA A 71 -13.76 -1.85 47.21
C ALA A 71 -13.08 -3.07 47.84
N ALA A 72 -13.90 -3.95 48.44
CA ALA A 72 -13.38 -5.05 49.24
C ALA A 72 -12.60 -6.01 48.34
N VAL A 73 -11.27 -5.91 48.39
CA VAL A 73 -10.33 -6.67 47.55
C VAL A 73 -10.67 -8.15 47.68
N GLY A 74 -10.92 -8.77 46.54
CA GLY A 74 -11.34 -10.17 46.45
C GLY A 74 -10.23 -11.16 46.80
N PRO A 75 -10.55 -12.47 46.81
CA PRO A 75 -9.52 -13.49 46.83
C PRO A 75 -8.62 -13.37 45.59
N ALA A 76 -7.33 -13.71 45.74
CA ALA A 76 -6.41 -13.78 44.62
C ALA A 76 -6.92 -14.76 43.55
N ALA A 77 -6.94 -14.30 42.30
CA ALA A 77 -7.45 -15.03 41.15
C ALA A 77 -6.47 -15.04 39.97
N GLN A 78 -5.68 -13.97 39.79
CA GLN A 78 -4.82 -13.80 38.61
C GLN A 78 -3.48 -13.14 38.94
N LEU A 79 -2.57 -13.21 37.98
CA LEU A 79 -1.32 -12.44 37.94
C LEU A 79 -1.43 -11.33 36.89
N ALA A 80 -0.65 -10.26 37.06
CA ALA A 80 -0.45 -9.24 36.04
C ALA A 80 0.96 -8.66 36.13
N PHE A 81 1.59 -8.35 35.00
CA PHE A 81 2.81 -7.56 35.00
C PHE A 81 2.50 -6.09 35.37
N SER A 82 3.48 -5.43 35.99
CA SER A 82 3.37 -4.05 36.51
C SER A 82 4.68 -3.26 36.40
N VAL A 83 5.79 -3.97 36.17
CA VAL A 83 6.96 -3.49 35.46
C VAL A 83 7.31 -4.59 34.47
N GLU A 84 7.17 -4.30 33.18
CA GLU A 84 7.52 -5.19 32.07
C GLU A 84 9.03 -5.44 32.01
N PRO A 85 9.49 -6.54 31.38
CA PRO A 85 10.88 -6.67 30.98
C PRO A 85 11.25 -5.60 29.95
N ALA A 86 12.40 -4.95 30.16
CA ALA A 86 12.98 -4.04 29.19
C ALA A 86 14.04 -4.75 28.33
N SER A 87 14.15 -4.31 27.08
CA SER A 87 15.20 -4.74 26.16
C SER A 87 16.61 -4.45 26.72
N THR A 88 17.52 -5.42 26.62
CA THR A 88 18.83 -5.37 27.29
C THR A 88 19.89 -6.19 26.52
N PRO A 89 21.20 -5.89 26.64
CA PRO A 89 22.25 -6.71 26.03
C PRO A 89 22.34 -8.11 26.65
N MET A 90 22.72 -9.11 25.85
CA MET A 90 22.88 -10.49 26.34
C MET A 90 23.81 -10.60 27.56
N GLY A 91 23.47 -11.52 28.46
CA GLY A 91 24.10 -11.73 29.77
C GLY A 91 23.80 -10.66 30.82
N ARG A 92 23.32 -9.47 30.44
CA ARG A 92 23.04 -8.38 31.38
C ARG A 92 21.69 -8.57 32.06
N THR A 93 21.58 -8.04 33.28
CA THR A 93 20.33 -8.09 34.05
C THR A 93 19.27 -7.22 33.39
N ILE A 94 18.05 -7.76 33.24
CA ILE A 94 16.88 -7.01 32.78
C ILE A 94 16.60 -5.90 33.80
N SER A 95 16.65 -4.66 33.34
CA SER A 95 16.56 -3.45 34.17
C SER A 95 15.65 -2.41 33.48
N PRO A 96 14.63 -1.86 34.15
CA PRO A 96 14.30 -2.02 35.57
C PRO A 96 13.84 -3.45 35.94
N ALA A 97 13.94 -3.78 37.23
CA ALA A 97 13.55 -5.08 37.76
C ALA A 97 12.07 -5.38 37.50
N VAL A 98 11.80 -6.51 36.85
CA VAL A 98 10.46 -6.99 36.47
C VAL A 98 9.58 -7.18 37.71
N LYS A 99 8.30 -6.80 37.62
CA LYS A 99 7.35 -6.91 38.76
C LYS A 99 6.01 -7.49 38.34
N VAL A 100 5.58 -8.52 39.06
CA VAL A 100 4.28 -9.17 38.88
C VAL A 100 3.43 -8.97 40.12
N GLN A 101 2.21 -8.47 39.93
CA GLN A 101 1.19 -8.34 40.96
C GLN A 101 0.36 -9.62 41.06
N VAL A 102 -0.08 -9.95 42.28
CA VAL A 102 -1.17 -10.88 42.53
C VAL A 102 -2.45 -10.06 42.67
N GLN A 103 -3.44 -10.31 41.82
CA GLN A 103 -4.68 -9.56 41.74
C GLN A 103 -5.91 -10.42 42.01
N ASP A 104 -6.99 -9.77 42.44
CA ASP A 104 -8.33 -10.37 42.47
C ASP A 104 -8.95 -10.46 41.07
N ALA A 105 -10.14 -11.06 40.97
CA ALA A 105 -10.83 -11.29 39.70
C ALA A 105 -11.34 -10.02 38.99
N VAL A 106 -11.10 -8.82 39.55
CA VAL A 106 -11.42 -7.53 38.93
C VAL A 106 -10.21 -6.56 38.92
N GLY A 107 -9.00 -7.09 39.12
CA GLY A 107 -7.74 -6.37 38.94
C GLY A 107 -7.16 -5.66 40.17
N ASN A 108 -7.78 -5.73 41.36
CA ASN A 108 -7.21 -5.10 42.55
C ASN A 108 -6.03 -5.92 43.10
N VAL A 109 -4.93 -5.27 43.51
CA VAL A 109 -3.78 -5.94 44.13
C VAL A 109 -4.16 -6.53 45.49
N VAL A 110 -3.97 -7.84 45.64
CA VAL A 110 -4.22 -8.58 46.88
C VAL A 110 -3.03 -8.38 47.81
N THR A 111 -3.02 -7.24 48.51
CA THR A 111 -1.85 -6.76 49.28
C THR A 111 -1.41 -7.66 50.44
N ASN A 112 -2.26 -8.57 50.91
CA ASN A 112 -1.91 -9.60 51.89
C ASN A 112 -1.44 -10.93 51.26
N SER A 113 -1.37 -11.03 49.93
CA SER A 113 -0.89 -12.23 49.24
C SER A 113 0.63 -12.39 49.37
N THR A 114 1.05 -13.61 49.68
CA THR A 114 2.45 -14.06 49.69
C THR A 114 2.68 -15.21 48.70
N ALA A 115 1.89 -15.28 47.62
CA ALA A 115 1.94 -16.38 46.66
C ALA A 115 3.31 -16.49 45.97
N PRO A 116 3.83 -17.70 45.72
CA PRO A 116 5.08 -17.92 44.99
C PRO A 116 4.87 -17.70 43.50
N VAL A 117 5.32 -16.57 42.98
CA VAL A 117 5.28 -16.27 41.54
C VAL A 117 6.56 -16.78 40.88
N THR A 118 6.43 -17.56 39.81
CA THR A 118 7.53 -18.08 39.00
C THR A 118 7.49 -17.52 37.59
N ILE A 119 8.62 -17.00 37.12
CA ILE A 119 8.86 -16.54 35.75
C ILE A 119 9.53 -17.65 34.94
N ALA A 120 9.01 -17.90 33.74
CA ALA A 120 9.66 -18.63 32.67
C ALA A 120 9.74 -17.76 31.40
N ILE A 121 10.47 -18.22 30.38
CA ILE A 121 10.34 -17.65 29.02
C ILE A 121 9.01 -18.14 28.42
N GLY A 122 8.25 -17.23 27.82
CA GLY A 122 7.09 -17.55 26.98
C GLY A 122 7.52 -17.79 25.54
N SER A 123 7.58 -16.72 24.75
CA SER A 123 8.21 -16.73 23.43
C SER A 123 9.73 -16.77 23.56
N ASN A 124 10.39 -17.75 22.93
CA ASN A 124 11.84 -17.99 23.01
C ASN A 124 12.49 -18.00 21.61
N THR A 125 12.33 -16.91 20.86
CA THR A 125 12.72 -16.78 19.44
C THR A 125 14.19 -17.09 19.17
N GLY A 126 15.11 -16.57 19.98
CA GLY A 126 16.55 -16.79 19.85
C GLY A 126 17.11 -17.97 20.66
N GLY A 127 16.26 -18.81 21.26
CA GLY A 127 16.70 -20.02 21.98
C GLY A 127 17.47 -19.75 23.29
N SER A 128 17.29 -18.58 23.90
CA SER A 128 17.93 -18.21 25.17
C SER A 128 17.53 -19.13 26.34
N THR A 129 18.41 -19.23 27.33
CA THR A 129 18.12 -19.67 28.69
C THR A 129 17.81 -18.47 29.57
N LEU A 130 16.90 -18.59 30.55
CA LEU A 130 16.65 -17.57 31.57
C LEU A 130 17.46 -17.90 32.83
N SER A 131 18.25 -16.93 33.29
CA SER A 131 19.10 -17.03 34.49
C SER A 131 18.63 -16.08 35.60
N GLY A 132 19.14 -16.28 36.82
CA GLY A 132 18.80 -15.44 37.98
C GLY A 132 17.78 -16.08 38.92
N THR A 133 17.10 -15.26 39.71
CA THR A 133 16.08 -15.70 40.67
C THR A 133 14.72 -15.75 39.96
N THR A 134 14.32 -16.94 39.50
CA THR A 134 13.08 -17.13 38.71
C THR A 134 11.80 -17.32 39.54
N THR A 135 11.88 -17.66 40.82
CA THR A 135 10.72 -17.74 41.73
C THR A 135 10.88 -16.77 42.91
N VAL A 136 9.86 -15.94 43.15
CA VAL A 136 9.82 -14.95 44.23
C VAL A 136 8.43 -14.96 44.87
N ASN A 137 8.37 -15.04 46.20
CA ASN A 137 7.13 -14.86 46.95
C ASN A 137 6.69 -13.40 46.90
N ALA A 138 5.41 -13.15 46.64
CA ALA A 138 4.84 -11.81 46.67
C ALA A 138 5.03 -11.15 48.06
N SER A 139 5.31 -9.85 48.06
CA SER A 139 5.37 -8.99 49.25
C SER A 139 4.49 -7.78 48.99
N SER A 140 3.59 -7.47 49.93
CA SER A 140 2.49 -6.50 49.70
C SER A 140 1.68 -6.78 48.43
N GLY A 141 1.53 -8.06 48.04
CA GLY A 141 0.89 -8.48 46.79
C GLY A 141 1.74 -8.38 45.51
N VAL A 142 3.04 -8.06 45.61
CA VAL A 142 3.94 -7.90 44.44
C VAL A 142 5.19 -8.76 44.55
N ALA A 143 5.47 -9.58 43.54
CA ALA A 143 6.76 -10.26 43.36
C ALA A 143 7.69 -9.39 42.50
N THR A 144 8.95 -9.21 42.90
CA THR A 144 9.95 -8.38 42.20
C THR A 144 11.17 -9.22 41.84
N PHE A 145 11.55 -9.22 40.56
CA PHE A 145 12.60 -10.06 40.00
C PHE A 145 13.76 -9.18 39.51
N SER A 146 14.76 -8.97 40.37
CA SER A 146 15.85 -8.01 40.15
C SER A 146 17.17 -8.62 39.67
N THR A 147 17.16 -9.89 39.23
CA THR A 147 18.35 -10.66 38.87
C THR A 147 18.20 -11.44 37.57
N LEU A 148 17.09 -11.30 36.85
CA LEU A 148 16.82 -12.02 35.60
C LEU A 148 17.78 -11.58 34.50
N SER A 149 18.36 -12.53 33.77
CA SER A 149 19.17 -12.28 32.57
C SER A 149 18.99 -13.39 31.53
N MET A 150 19.30 -13.07 30.27
CA MET A 150 19.13 -13.95 29.11
C MET A 150 20.39 -13.94 28.25
N ASN A 151 20.77 -15.09 27.69
CA ASN A 151 22.11 -15.36 27.17
C ASN A 151 22.19 -15.62 25.66
N ALA A 152 21.10 -15.44 24.89
CA ALA A 152 21.12 -15.45 23.43
C ALA A 152 20.36 -14.23 22.88
N PRO A 153 20.85 -13.57 21.81
CA PRO A 153 20.17 -12.44 21.20
C PRO A 153 18.85 -12.85 20.52
N GLY A 154 17.97 -11.89 20.25
CA GLY A 154 16.71 -12.13 19.55
C GLY A 154 15.64 -11.08 19.84
N ILE A 155 14.68 -10.95 18.93
CA ILE A 155 13.51 -10.05 19.02
C ILE A 155 12.24 -10.84 19.34
N GLY A 156 11.21 -10.20 19.92
CA GLY A 156 9.93 -10.87 20.21
C GLY A 156 9.98 -11.90 21.35
N TYR A 157 10.91 -11.75 22.31
CA TYR A 157 10.87 -12.52 23.56
C TYR A 157 9.70 -12.08 24.45
N THR A 158 9.12 -13.00 25.21
CA THR A 158 8.18 -12.69 26.29
C THR A 158 8.49 -13.51 27.55
N LEU A 159 8.06 -13.03 28.71
CA LEU A 159 8.13 -13.73 29.99
C LEU A 159 6.74 -14.21 30.40
N ALA A 160 6.63 -15.46 30.83
CA ALA A 160 5.40 -16.05 31.36
C ALA A 160 5.46 -16.12 32.89
N ALA A 161 4.51 -15.46 33.57
CA ALA A 161 4.36 -15.47 35.01
C ALA A 161 3.30 -16.49 35.44
N SER A 162 3.62 -17.32 36.43
CA SER A 162 2.79 -18.42 36.92
C SER A 162 2.79 -18.53 38.45
N SER A 163 1.69 -19.00 39.03
CA SER A 163 1.57 -19.29 40.46
C SER A 163 0.49 -20.37 40.66
N PRO A 164 0.65 -21.32 41.60
CA PRO A 164 -0.36 -22.37 41.83
C PRO A 164 -1.74 -21.78 42.16
N GLY A 165 -2.76 -22.18 41.39
CA GLY A 165 -4.16 -21.78 41.62
C GLY A 165 -4.54 -20.38 41.13
N LEU A 166 -3.65 -19.66 40.44
CA LEU A 166 -3.93 -18.35 39.83
C LEU A 166 -3.85 -18.44 38.30
N THR A 167 -4.65 -17.64 37.60
CA THR A 167 -4.48 -17.38 36.17
C THR A 167 -3.12 -16.71 35.94
N GLY A 168 -2.31 -17.27 35.03
CA GLY A 168 -1.00 -16.73 34.68
C GLY A 168 -1.08 -15.46 33.83
N ALA A 169 0.06 -14.81 33.63
CA ALA A 169 0.20 -13.65 32.75
C ALA A 169 1.37 -13.83 31.78
N VAL A 170 1.34 -13.13 30.65
CA VAL A 170 2.46 -13.01 29.71
C VAL A 170 2.84 -11.53 29.63
N SER A 171 4.13 -11.23 29.56
CA SER A 171 4.64 -9.86 29.43
C SER A 171 4.41 -9.28 28.04
N ALA A 172 4.63 -7.96 27.92
CA ALA A 172 4.94 -7.35 26.63
C ALA A 172 6.16 -8.02 25.95
N THR A 173 6.29 -7.83 24.64
CA THR A 173 7.46 -8.23 23.85
C THR A 173 8.67 -7.37 24.20
N PHE A 174 9.85 -7.99 24.18
CA PHE A 174 11.14 -7.31 24.34
C PHE A 174 12.22 -8.04 23.51
N ARG A 175 13.42 -7.45 23.43
CA ARG A 175 14.55 -8.05 22.71
C ARG A 175 15.78 -8.21 23.60
N ILE A 176 16.66 -9.14 23.23
CA ILE A 176 18.01 -9.24 23.77
C ILE A 176 19.00 -8.85 22.67
N ASP A 177 19.81 -7.83 22.93
CA ASP A 177 20.79 -7.33 21.96
C ASP A 177 22.02 -8.25 21.89
N ALA A 178 22.53 -8.44 20.67
CA ALA A 178 23.78 -9.17 20.46
C ALA A 178 24.96 -8.35 20.97
N VAL A 179 25.95 -9.03 21.54
CA VAL A 179 27.20 -8.41 21.97
C VAL A 179 28.36 -9.13 21.30
N ILE A 180 29.26 -8.39 20.67
CA ILE A 180 30.47 -8.93 20.06
C ILE A 180 31.71 -8.21 20.60
N ALA A 181 32.88 -8.83 20.43
CA ALA A 181 34.16 -8.20 20.78
C ALA A 181 35.21 -8.45 19.68
N ALA A 182 36.06 -7.47 19.41
CA ALA A 182 37.08 -7.54 18.35
C ALA A 182 38.42 -6.90 18.77
N ALA A 183 39.51 -7.45 18.24
CA ALA A 183 40.86 -6.86 18.20
C ALA A 183 41.73 -7.60 17.17
N GLY A 184 42.73 -6.94 16.60
CA GLY A 184 43.81 -7.55 15.79
C GLY A 184 45.11 -7.70 16.57
N ASP A 185 46.14 -8.22 15.90
CA ASP A 185 47.54 -8.12 16.35
C ASP A 185 47.76 -8.79 17.72
N ILE A 186 47.40 -10.08 17.80
CA ILE A 186 47.04 -10.75 19.06
C ILE A 186 48.21 -11.52 19.67
N ALA A 187 48.44 -12.77 19.27
CA ALA A 187 49.23 -13.71 20.05
C ALA A 187 50.70 -13.78 19.60
N CYS A 188 51.62 -13.43 20.50
CA CYS A 188 53.05 -13.64 20.27
C CYS A 188 53.43 -15.11 20.01
N ASP A 189 54.59 -15.33 19.40
CA ASP A 189 55.16 -16.67 19.21
C ASP A 189 55.56 -17.28 20.57
N PRO A 190 55.36 -18.59 20.81
CA PRO A 190 55.84 -19.24 22.04
C PRO A 190 57.36 -19.14 22.24
N GLY A 191 58.15 -18.92 21.19
CA GLY A 191 59.59 -18.68 21.26
C GLY A 191 60.01 -17.23 21.56
N ASN A 192 59.06 -16.27 21.59
CA ASN A 192 59.38 -14.85 21.78
C ASN A 192 59.74 -14.54 23.25
N SER A 193 60.75 -13.68 23.47
CA SER A 193 61.22 -13.32 24.83
C SER A 193 60.16 -12.62 25.69
N HIS A 194 59.19 -11.93 25.08
CA HIS A 194 58.10 -11.28 25.78
C HIS A 194 56.90 -12.20 26.06
N TYR A 195 56.84 -13.40 25.44
CA TYR A 195 55.72 -14.35 25.63
C TYR A 195 55.55 -14.75 27.10
N ASN A 196 56.66 -14.92 27.84
CA ASN A 196 56.68 -15.14 29.28
C ASN A 196 55.72 -16.25 29.74
N GLY A 197 55.70 -17.39 29.02
CA GLY A 197 54.82 -18.52 29.31
C GLY A 197 53.32 -18.22 29.14
N GLY A 198 52.95 -17.26 28.29
CA GLY A 198 51.58 -16.80 28.09
C GLY A 198 51.11 -15.73 29.07
N LEU A 199 52.00 -15.21 29.93
CA LEU A 199 51.69 -14.09 30.84
C LEU A 199 52.01 -12.72 30.25
N GLY A 200 52.83 -12.66 29.20
CA GLY A 200 53.30 -11.42 28.60
C GLY A 200 54.33 -10.64 29.43
N THR A 201 54.72 -9.49 28.90
CA THR A 201 55.44 -8.44 29.63
C THR A 201 54.49 -7.26 29.87
N VAL A 202 54.97 -6.06 30.23
CA VAL A 202 54.11 -4.87 30.29
C VAL A 202 53.85 -4.29 28.90
N ASP A 203 54.89 -4.20 28.06
CA ASP A 203 54.83 -3.50 26.78
C ASP A 203 54.50 -4.40 25.57
N ALA A 204 54.42 -5.73 25.76
CA ALA A 204 54.22 -6.72 24.70
C ALA A 204 53.68 -8.07 25.21
N CYS A 205 53.06 -8.83 24.31
CA CYS A 205 52.49 -10.17 24.47
C CYS A 205 51.34 -10.29 25.50
N ARG A 206 50.41 -9.35 25.45
CA ARG A 206 49.27 -9.22 26.37
C ARG A 206 48.05 -10.09 26.01
N GLN A 207 48.15 -11.03 25.07
CA GLN A 207 46.99 -11.78 24.56
C GLN A 207 46.18 -12.54 25.64
N LYS A 208 46.78 -12.90 26.77
CA LYS A 208 46.04 -13.45 27.92
C LYS A 208 45.19 -12.39 28.61
N ALA A 209 45.74 -11.21 28.86
CA ALA A 209 45.05 -10.13 29.58
C ALA A 209 43.86 -9.58 28.78
N THR A 210 43.98 -9.50 27.46
CA THR A 210 42.86 -9.15 26.56
C THR A 210 41.82 -10.26 26.47
N SER A 211 42.21 -11.54 26.34
CA SER A 211 41.25 -12.65 26.35
C SER A 211 40.60 -12.94 27.71
N ASP A 212 41.20 -12.49 28.82
CA ASP A 212 40.55 -12.53 30.14
C ASP A 212 39.31 -11.61 30.19
N LEU A 213 39.26 -10.54 29.38
CA LEU A 213 38.05 -9.72 29.18
C LEU A 213 36.95 -10.53 28.47
N LEU A 214 37.31 -11.25 27.39
CA LEU A 214 36.37 -12.01 26.56
C LEU A 214 35.64 -13.11 27.34
N VAL A 215 36.37 -13.84 28.20
CA VAL A 215 35.77 -14.89 29.05
C VAL A 215 35.04 -14.35 30.28
N SER A 216 35.06 -13.02 30.50
CA SER A 216 34.34 -12.36 31.60
C SER A 216 32.99 -11.76 31.20
N ASP A 217 32.69 -11.71 29.89
CA ASP A 217 31.42 -11.21 29.35
C ASP A 217 30.61 -12.34 28.67
N THR A 218 29.34 -12.06 28.36
CA THR A 218 28.48 -12.91 27.55
C THR A 218 28.44 -12.34 26.13
N LEU A 219 29.05 -13.07 25.18
CA LEU A 219 29.23 -12.63 23.80
C LEU A 219 28.55 -13.61 22.82
N ALA A 220 27.99 -13.08 21.73
CA ALA A 220 27.45 -13.87 20.62
C ALA A 220 28.56 -14.26 19.64
N ALA A 221 29.52 -13.37 19.39
CA ALA A 221 30.67 -13.61 18.53
C ALA A 221 31.92 -12.85 19.00
N VAL A 222 33.09 -13.34 18.61
CA VAL A 222 34.40 -12.73 18.80
C VAL A 222 35.12 -12.68 17.45
N ILE A 223 35.64 -11.51 17.07
CA ILE A 223 36.25 -11.28 15.75
C ILE A 223 37.73 -10.87 15.91
N PRO A 224 38.66 -11.83 15.83
CA PRO A 224 40.08 -11.56 15.61
C PRO A 224 40.29 -10.85 14.27
N LEU A 225 40.88 -9.66 14.26
CA LEU A 225 41.01 -8.78 13.07
C LEU A 225 42.33 -9.00 12.29
N GLY A 226 42.74 -10.27 12.16
CA GLY A 226 44.00 -10.66 11.50
C GLY A 226 45.24 -10.45 12.37
N ASP A 227 46.36 -11.01 11.92
CA ASP A 227 47.61 -11.18 12.67
C ASP A 227 47.34 -11.80 14.06
N VAL A 228 46.53 -12.85 13.99
CA VAL A 228 45.92 -13.58 15.09
C VAL A 228 46.98 -14.38 15.86
N GLN A 229 47.93 -14.97 15.13
CA GLN A 229 49.18 -15.51 15.66
C GLN A 229 50.34 -14.64 15.14
N TYR A 230 50.54 -13.51 15.81
CA TYR A 230 51.16 -12.29 15.29
C TYR A 230 52.47 -12.47 14.51
N TYR A 231 53.39 -13.34 14.92
CA TYR A 231 54.65 -13.47 14.17
C TYR A 231 54.50 -14.26 12.87
N CYS A 232 53.55 -15.22 12.81
CA CYS A 232 53.41 -16.20 11.75
C CYS A 232 52.29 -17.20 12.07
N GLY A 233 51.38 -17.45 11.12
CA GLY A 233 50.19 -18.31 11.27
C GLY A 233 50.41 -19.82 11.40
N GLY A 234 51.56 -20.29 11.89
CA GLY A 234 51.88 -21.71 12.02
C GLY A 234 50.94 -22.45 12.99
N TYR A 235 50.45 -23.63 12.60
CA TYR A 235 49.49 -24.42 13.40
C TYR A 235 50.00 -24.71 14.83
N ASP A 236 51.28 -25.05 14.95
CA ASP A 236 51.88 -25.38 16.25
C ASP A 236 52.01 -24.14 17.14
N ALA A 237 52.13 -22.93 16.56
CA ALA A 237 52.12 -21.67 17.30
C ALA A 237 50.70 -21.34 17.81
N PHE A 238 49.68 -21.51 16.96
CA PHE A 238 48.27 -21.42 17.36
C PHE A 238 47.97 -22.33 18.56
N VAL A 239 48.39 -23.60 18.52
CA VAL A 239 48.17 -24.57 19.62
C VAL A 239 48.94 -24.22 20.90
N GLN A 240 50.10 -23.55 20.80
CA GLN A 240 50.98 -23.28 21.94
C GLN A 240 50.80 -21.89 22.60
N SER A 241 50.24 -20.90 21.88
CA SER A 241 50.11 -19.50 22.36
C SER A 241 48.70 -18.94 22.25
N TYR A 242 48.05 -19.07 21.09
CA TYR A 242 46.68 -18.58 20.89
C TYR A 242 45.64 -19.45 21.62
N ASP A 243 45.73 -20.78 21.51
CA ASP A 243 44.73 -21.71 22.05
C ASP A 243 44.55 -21.61 23.58
N PRO A 244 45.62 -21.52 24.40
CA PRO A 244 45.50 -21.31 25.84
C PRO A 244 44.95 -19.93 26.25
N THR A 245 44.86 -18.96 25.33
CA THR A 245 44.49 -17.56 25.61
C THR A 245 43.19 -17.18 24.90
N TRP A 246 43.23 -16.75 23.64
CA TRP A 246 42.03 -16.41 22.87
C TRP A 246 41.25 -17.64 22.37
N GLY A 247 41.89 -18.81 22.24
CA GLY A 247 41.19 -20.07 21.92
C GLY A 247 40.13 -20.50 22.93
N ARG A 248 40.15 -19.93 24.15
CA ARG A 248 39.08 -20.10 25.16
C ARG A 248 37.69 -19.72 24.68
N VAL A 249 37.57 -18.84 23.67
CA VAL A 249 36.29 -18.42 23.05
C VAL A 249 36.11 -18.92 21.61
N LYS A 250 36.90 -19.93 21.19
CA LYS A 250 36.92 -20.46 19.81
C LYS A 250 35.56 -20.90 19.28
N SER A 251 34.65 -21.37 20.13
CA SER A 251 33.30 -21.80 19.76
C SER A 251 32.38 -20.67 19.26
N ILE A 252 32.76 -19.41 19.49
CA ILE A 252 32.08 -18.20 19.00
C ILE A 252 33.05 -17.29 18.22
N THR A 253 34.18 -17.82 17.74
CA THR A 253 35.21 -17.03 17.06
C THR A 253 35.02 -17.04 15.54
N HIS A 254 34.91 -15.86 14.95
CA HIS A 254 34.82 -15.61 13.51
C HIS A 254 36.05 -14.80 13.08
N PRO A 255 37.16 -15.45 12.71
CA PRO A 255 38.43 -14.77 12.47
C PRO A 255 38.53 -14.16 11.07
N VAL A 256 39.21 -13.02 11.00
CA VAL A 256 39.82 -12.42 9.81
C VAL A 256 41.23 -13.00 9.65
N VAL A 257 41.70 -13.13 8.41
CA VAL A 257 43.09 -13.52 8.08
C VAL A 257 43.95 -12.28 7.80
N GLY A 258 45.12 -12.18 8.45
CA GLY A 258 46.10 -11.10 8.24
C GLY A 258 47.33 -11.52 7.42
N ASN A 259 48.30 -10.62 7.28
CA ASN A 259 49.53 -10.87 6.51
C ASN A 259 50.46 -11.90 7.19
N HIS A 260 50.57 -11.88 8.53
CA HIS A 260 51.42 -12.83 9.24
C HIS A 260 50.85 -14.25 9.20
N GLU A 261 49.54 -14.42 9.02
CA GLU A 261 48.95 -15.74 8.77
C GLU A 261 49.52 -16.44 7.51
N TYR A 262 49.91 -15.68 6.47
CA TYR A 262 50.43 -16.20 5.21
C TYR A 262 51.96 -16.43 5.16
N LEU A 263 52.70 -16.15 6.23
CA LEU A 263 54.16 -16.28 6.23
C LEU A 263 54.64 -17.74 6.17
N THR A 264 55.67 -17.97 5.37
CA THR A 264 56.28 -19.28 5.06
C THR A 264 57.80 -19.31 5.29
N HIS A 265 58.31 -18.30 5.99
CA HIS A 265 59.71 -18.17 6.39
C HIS A 265 59.77 -17.41 7.72
N VAL A 266 60.80 -17.67 8.53
CA VAL A 266 61.07 -16.91 9.76
C VAL A 266 61.56 -15.49 9.46
N GLY A 267 61.08 -14.52 10.24
CA GLY A 267 61.58 -13.14 10.23
C GLY A 267 62.83 -12.98 11.10
N SER A 268 63.21 -11.73 11.39
CA SER A 268 64.25 -11.42 12.38
C SER A 268 63.93 -11.90 13.79
N ASP A 269 62.64 -12.02 14.10
CA ASP A 269 62.10 -12.17 15.45
C ASP A 269 61.69 -13.62 15.75
N GLY A 270 61.97 -14.55 14.82
CA GLY A 270 61.64 -15.97 14.91
C GLY A 270 60.31 -16.34 14.23
N GLY A 271 59.61 -17.32 14.80
CA GLY A 271 58.34 -17.85 14.31
C GLY A 271 58.27 -19.38 14.30
N THR A 272 57.24 -19.93 14.93
CA THR A 272 57.00 -21.38 15.10
C THR A 272 56.10 -21.91 13.98
N GLY A 273 56.63 -22.81 13.15
CA GLY A 273 55.91 -23.38 11.99
C GLY A 273 56.01 -22.54 10.69
N CYS A 274 56.98 -21.63 10.63
CA CYS A 274 57.14 -20.65 9.54
C CYS A 274 58.02 -21.20 8.43
N ASP A 275 57.50 -22.23 7.77
CA ASP A 275 58.14 -22.93 6.66
C ASP A 275 57.12 -23.18 5.53
N ALA A 276 57.51 -23.99 4.54
CA ALA A 276 56.67 -24.31 3.38
C ALA A 276 55.35 -25.03 3.74
N THR A 277 55.17 -25.55 4.96
CA THR A 277 53.91 -26.16 5.41
C THR A 277 52.82 -25.16 5.72
N ASN A 278 53.13 -23.87 5.96
CA ASN A 278 52.13 -22.82 6.16
C ASN A 278 51.68 -22.11 4.85
N VAL A 279 52.02 -22.65 3.68
CA VAL A 279 51.64 -22.06 2.39
C VAL A 279 50.13 -21.86 2.28
N GLY A 280 49.69 -20.65 1.89
CA GLY A 280 48.27 -20.29 1.83
C GLY A 280 47.59 -20.17 3.21
N ALA A 281 48.33 -19.83 4.26
CA ALA A 281 47.84 -19.76 5.65
C ALA A 281 47.27 -21.10 6.17
N ALA A 282 47.90 -22.21 5.77
CA ALA A 282 47.42 -23.56 6.09
C ALA A 282 47.32 -23.82 7.61
N GLY A 283 48.15 -23.19 8.44
CA GLY A 283 48.07 -23.33 9.90
C GLY A 283 46.83 -22.67 10.50
N TYR A 284 46.50 -21.46 10.05
CA TYR A 284 45.27 -20.73 10.38
C TYR A 284 44.01 -21.53 10.00
N TYR A 285 43.89 -21.96 8.74
CA TYR A 285 42.73 -22.75 8.31
C TYR A 285 42.65 -24.12 8.98
N ARG A 286 43.79 -24.76 9.28
CA ARG A 286 43.82 -26.01 10.05
C ARG A 286 43.41 -25.81 11.52
N TYR A 287 43.69 -24.65 12.10
CA TYR A 287 43.30 -24.34 13.48
C TYR A 287 41.82 -23.99 13.57
N PHE A 288 41.32 -23.04 12.76
CA PHE A 288 39.94 -22.56 12.84
C PHE A 288 38.91 -23.42 12.08
N GLY A 289 39.34 -24.18 11.07
CA GLY A 289 38.43 -24.96 10.24
C GLY A 289 37.38 -24.09 9.54
N SER A 290 36.13 -24.52 9.54
CA SER A 290 35.01 -23.82 8.88
C SER A 290 34.68 -22.46 9.48
N ALA A 291 35.16 -22.14 10.69
CA ALA A 291 34.98 -20.80 11.28
C ALA A 291 35.69 -19.71 10.49
N ALA A 292 36.80 -20.04 9.82
CA ALA A 292 37.54 -19.13 8.93
C ALA A 292 37.01 -19.12 7.48
N GLY A 293 35.76 -19.57 7.25
CA GLY A 293 35.17 -19.69 5.92
C GLY A 293 35.82 -20.76 5.05
N ASN A 294 35.84 -20.55 3.73
CA ASN A 294 36.47 -21.46 2.79
C ASN A 294 37.98 -21.15 2.64
N PRO A 295 38.89 -22.12 2.90
CA PRO A 295 40.34 -21.94 2.72
C PRO A 295 40.79 -21.54 1.31
N THR A 296 39.99 -21.77 0.27
CA THR A 296 40.31 -21.32 -1.11
C THR A 296 39.80 -19.91 -1.43
N GLN A 297 39.30 -19.17 -0.43
CA GLN A 297 38.73 -17.82 -0.58
C GLN A 297 39.25 -16.88 0.53
N GLY A 298 39.13 -17.30 1.80
CA GLY A 298 39.52 -16.50 2.96
C GLY A 298 38.59 -15.34 3.31
N TYR A 299 37.43 -15.26 2.65
CA TYR A 299 36.35 -14.31 2.93
C TYR A 299 35.02 -15.07 3.03
N TYR A 300 34.11 -14.58 3.86
CA TYR A 300 32.81 -15.19 4.17
C TYR A 300 31.89 -14.18 4.87
N SER A 301 30.64 -14.56 5.11
CA SER A 301 29.66 -13.75 5.84
C SER A 301 28.87 -14.59 6.84
N PHE A 302 28.26 -13.94 7.83
CA PHE A 302 27.37 -14.55 8.82
C PHE A 302 26.47 -13.49 9.47
N ASP A 303 25.32 -13.89 9.99
CA ASP A 303 24.44 -13.00 10.76
C ASP A 303 24.66 -13.13 12.27
N VAL A 304 24.51 -12.03 13.00
CA VAL A 304 24.58 -12.02 14.48
C VAL A 304 23.48 -11.12 15.07
N GLY A 305 22.49 -11.75 15.71
CA GLY A 305 21.25 -11.06 16.06
C GLY A 305 20.50 -10.64 14.79
N THR A 306 20.33 -9.34 14.58
CA THR A 306 19.74 -8.76 13.36
C THR A 306 20.78 -8.23 12.37
N TRP A 307 22.06 -8.19 12.75
CA TRP A 307 23.13 -7.62 11.93
C TRP A 307 23.70 -8.62 10.94
N HIS A 308 23.97 -8.16 9.72
CA HIS A 308 24.80 -8.91 8.78
C HIS A 308 26.28 -8.56 9.00
N VAL A 309 27.15 -9.57 9.01
CA VAL A 309 28.60 -9.42 9.22
C VAL A 309 29.37 -10.01 8.04
N VAL A 310 30.14 -9.16 7.36
CA VAL A 310 31.02 -9.52 6.26
C VAL A 310 32.47 -9.61 6.75
N VAL A 311 33.15 -10.70 6.42
CA VAL A 311 34.58 -10.93 6.70
C VAL A 311 35.35 -10.95 5.37
N LEU A 312 36.25 -9.98 5.19
CA LEU A 312 37.00 -9.75 3.96
C LEU A 312 38.51 -9.94 4.16
N ASN A 313 39.16 -10.38 3.09
CA ASN A 313 40.59 -10.65 3.01
C ASN A 313 41.31 -9.54 2.22
N THR A 314 42.08 -8.71 2.93
CA THR A 314 42.89 -7.62 2.35
C THR A 314 44.25 -8.08 1.80
N GLU A 315 44.61 -9.35 1.94
CA GLU A 315 45.83 -9.92 1.35
C GLU A 315 45.60 -10.20 -0.14
N CYS A 316 45.50 -9.12 -0.92
CA CYS A 316 45.02 -9.16 -2.31
C CYS A 316 45.85 -10.07 -3.23
N SER A 317 47.12 -10.33 -2.90
CA SER A 317 47.97 -11.30 -3.62
C SER A 317 47.58 -12.77 -3.37
N GLN A 318 46.99 -13.05 -2.20
CA GLN A 318 46.53 -14.37 -1.77
C GLN A 318 45.05 -14.58 -2.12
N ALA A 319 44.22 -13.54 -1.95
CA ALA A 319 42.76 -13.57 -2.16
C ALA A 319 42.30 -13.54 -3.64
N GLY A 320 43.23 -13.57 -4.60
CA GLY A 320 42.93 -13.42 -6.03
C GLY A 320 42.56 -11.99 -6.47
N GLY A 321 42.97 -11.00 -5.69
CA GLY A 321 42.80 -9.56 -5.95
C GLY A 321 41.69 -8.89 -5.14
N CYS A 322 41.81 -7.57 -4.97
CA CYS A 322 40.81 -6.70 -4.35
C CYS A 322 40.22 -5.66 -5.32
N GLY A 323 40.47 -5.79 -6.63
CA GLY A 323 39.86 -4.93 -7.65
C GLY A 323 38.39 -5.25 -7.88
N SER A 324 37.66 -4.36 -8.56
CA SER A 324 36.21 -4.50 -8.84
C SER A 324 35.84 -5.74 -9.67
N SER A 325 36.78 -6.35 -10.37
CA SER A 325 36.62 -7.61 -11.11
C SER A 325 37.16 -8.85 -10.38
N SER A 326 37.51 -8.74 -9.10
CA SER A 326 37.97 -9.88 -8.29
C SER A 326 36.79 -10.76 -7.87
N ALA A 327 37.05 -12.05 -7.62
CA ALA A 327 36.03 -12.97 -7.13
C ALA A 327 35.42 -12.50 -5.79
N GLN A 328 36.24 -11.89 -4.92
CA GLN A 328 35.81 -11.31 -3.65
C GLN A 328 34.88 -10.08 -3.84
N ALA A 329 35.22 -9.15 -4.74
CA ALA A 329 34.38 -7.98 -5.00
C ALA A 329 33.03 -8.35 -5.66
N VAL A 330 33.02 -9.36 -6.53
CA VAL A 330 31.79 -9.88 -7.16
C VAL A 330 30.94 -10.66 -6.16
N TRP A 331 31.56 -11.46 -5.29
CA TRP A 331 30.87 -12.14 -4.20
C TRP A 331 30.23 -11.13 -3.23
N LEU A 332 30.96 -10.10 -2.78
CA LEU A 332 30.46 -9.09 -1.85
C LEU A 332 29.19 -8.38 -2.37
N GLN A 333 29.12 -8.10 -3.68
CA GLN A 333 27.91 -7.52 -4.30
C GLN A 333 26.72 -8.49 -4.33
N GLN A 334 26.97 -9.80 -4.38
CA GLN A 334 25.92 -10.83 -4.36
C GLN A 334 25.46 -11.13 -2.93
N ASP A 335 26.40 -11.08 -1.98
CA ASP A 335 26.20 -11.30 -0.55
C ASP A 335 25.32 -10.20 0.06
N LEU A 336 25.68 -8.92 -0.15
CA LEU A 336 24.88 -7.77 0.27
C LEU A 336 23.53 -7.65 -0.47
N ALA A 337 23.41 -8.24 -1.67
CA ALA A 337 22.14 -8.31 -2.40
C ALA A 337 21.26 -9.49 -1.95
N ALA A 338 21.78 -10.42 -1.15
CA ALA A 338 21.06 -11.56 -0.59
C ALA A 338 20.63 -11.33 0.86
N HIS A 339 21.40 -10.56 1.64
CA HIS A 339 21.16 -10.28 3.05
C HIS A 339 20.65 -8.84 3.23
N THR A 340 19.32 -8.67 3.25
CA THR A 340 18.66 -7.35 3.39
C THR A 340 18.53 -6.91 4.85
N ASN A 341 19.55 -7.16 5.66
CA ASN A 341 19.59 -6.78 7.07
C ASN A 341 19.74 -5.26 7.19
N TYR A 342 19.08 -4.67 8.18
CA TYR A 342 19.05 -3.20 8.30
C TYR A 342 20.41 -2.57 8.63
N CYS A 343 21.24 -3.30 9.38
CA CYS A 343 22.58 -2.88 9.75
C CYS A 343 23.62 -3.89 9.22
N THR A 344 24.72 -3.39 8.67
CA THR A 344 25.82 -4.18 8.12
C THR A 344 27.17 -3.76 8.72
N LEU A 345 27.86 -4.74 9.28
CA LEU A 345 29.25 -4.64 9.76
C LEU A 345 30.18 -5.33 8.77
N ALA A 346 31.25 -4.67 8.35
CA ALA A 346 32.35 -5.28 7.62
C ALA A 346 33.61 -5.37 8.48
N THR A 347 34.42 -6.41 8.27
CA THR A 347 35.66 -6.64 9.01
C THR A 347 36.75 -7.14 8.08
N TRP A 348 37.98 -6.63 8.23
CA TRP A 348 39.16 -7.10 7.51
C TRP A 348 40.43 -6.72 8.29
N HIS A 349 41.61 -6.99 7.73
CA HIS A 349 42.87 -6.80 8.46
C HIS A 349 43.48 -5.40 8.25
N ILE A 350 43.86 -5.05 7.01
CA ILE A 350 44.63 -3.81 6.73
C ILE A 350 43.69 -2.58 6.65
N PRO A 351 43.89 -1.52 7.46
CA PRO A 351 43.03 -0.34 7.48
C PRO A 351 43.03 0.43 6.15
N LEU A 352 41.91 1.05 5.80
CA LEU A 352 41.88 2.06 4.73
C LEU A 352 42.40 3.41 5.25
N PHE A 353 42.10 3.73 6.51
CA PHE A 353 42.47 4.96 7.20
C PHE A 353 43.19 4.62 8.51
N SER A 354 44.38 5.19 8.71
CA SER A 354 45.11 5.09 9.98
C SER A 354 46.15 6.20 10.09
N SER A 355 46.26 6.79 11.27
CA SER A 355 47.34 7.69 11.65
C SER A 355 48.59 6.94 12.14
N GLY A 356 48.53 5.61 12.30
CA GLY A 356 49.67 4.74 12.66
C GLY A 356 50.65 4.55 11.50
N GLY A 357 50.15 4.59 10.27
CA GLY A 357 50.96 4.67 9.05
C GLY A 357 51.09 3.37 8.24
N ARG A 358 50.34 2.31 8.58
CA ARG A 358 50.28 1.05 7.82
C ARG A 358 49.00 0.89 6.98
N SER A 359 48.15 1.90 6.90
CA SER A 359 46.96 1.91 6.02
C SER A 359 47.31 1.70 4.53
N ALA A 360 46.51 0.91 3.82
CA ALA A 360 46.71 0.62 2.40
C ALA A 360 45.41 0.73 1.60
N PRO A 361 45.46 1.12 0.30
CA PRO A 361 44.26 1.28 -0.53
C PRO A 361 43.60 -0.06 -0.94
N ASN A 362 44.03 -1.20 -0.39
CA ASN A 362 43.58 -2.55 -0.75
C ASN A 362 42.05 -2.70 -0.67
N SER A 363 41.44 -2.14 0.37
CA SER A 363 39.99 -2.20 0.66
C SER A 363 39.15 -1.14 -0.05
N THR A 364 39.75 -0.22 -0.83
CA THR A 364 39.02 0.89 -1.51
C THR A 364 37.83 0.41 -2.34
N THR A 365 37.98 -0.72 -3.04
CA THR A 365 36.89 -1.35 -3.81
C THR A 365 35.76 -1.80 -2.89
N PHE A 366 36.09 -2.46 -1.78
CA PHE A 366 35.13 -3.02 -0.85
C PHE A 366 34.37 -1.91 -0.11
N TRP A 367 35.06 -0.86 0.35
CA TRP A 367 34.43 0.33 0.92
C TRP A 367 33.44 0.95 -0.06
N ASN A 368 33.78 1.07 -1.34
CA ASN A 368 32.87 1.58 -2.36
C ASN A 368 31.67 0.67 -2.63
N ILE A 369 31.77 -0.64 -2.40
CA ILE A 369 30.61 -1.56 -2.50
C ILE A 369 29.73 -1.39 -1.26
N LEU A 370 30.33 -1.45 -0.06
CA LEU A 370 29.67 -1.30 1.23
C LEU A 370 28.92 0.04 1.37
N TYR A 371 29.55 1.16 0.99
CA TYR A 371 28.96 2.50 1.01
C TYR A 371 27.80 2.68 -0.01
N ASN A 372 27.77 1.87 -1.07
CA ASN A 372 26.64 1.83 -2.00
C ASN A 372 25.54 0.83 -1.59
N ALA A 373 25.78 0.04 -0.54
CA ALA A 373 24.80 -0.78 0.18
C ALA A 373 24.47 -0.18 1.56
N ASP A 374 24.80 1.10 1.78
CA ASP A 374 24.57 1.86 3.01
C ASP A 374 25.12 1.22 4.31
N ALA A 375 26.15 0.38 4.25
CA ALA A 375 26.74 -0.27 5.42
C ALA A 375 27.38 0.70 6.44
N ASP A 376 27.35 0.34 7.72
CA ASP A 376 27.48 1.29 8.83
C ASP A 376 28.89 1.37 9.44
N LEU A 377 29.56 0.22 9.51
CA LEU A 377 30.68 0.01 10.41
C LEU A 377 31.76 -0.90 9.80
N VAL A 378 33.02 -0.54 10.01
CA VAL A 378 34.23 -1.26 9.61
C VAL A 378 35.14 -1.44 10.83
N LEU A 379 35.64 -2.66 11.04
CA LEU A 379 36.64 -2.98 12.05
C LEU A 379 37.90 -3.58 11.41
N VAL A 380 39.07 -3.08 11.80
CA VAL A 380 40.38 -3.43 11.24
C VAL A 380 41.48 -3.52 12.32
N GLY A 381 42.58 -4.21 12.00
CA GLY A 381 43.77 -4.34 12.87
C GLY A 381 44.99 -3.71 12.19
N HIS A 382 46.10 -4.45 12.16
CA HIS A 382 47.33 -4.23 11.39
C HIS A 382 48.18 -3.01 11.80
N ASP A 383 47.57 -1.86 12.11
CA ASP A 383 48.22 -0.81 12.90
C ASP A 383 47.98 -1.09 14.38
N HIS A 384 49.04 -1.18 15.18
CA HIS A 384 48.97 -1.67 16.56
C HIS A 384 48.57 -0.53 17.51
N THR A 385 47.36 -0.02 17.30
CA THR A 385 46.78 1.11 18.01
C THR A 385 45.26 0.94 18.13
N TYR A 386 44.65 1.77 18.96
CA TYR A 386 43.24 2.08 18.86
C TYR A 386 43.06 3.40 18.11
N GLU A 387 42.27 3.43 17.04
CA GLU A 387 41.86 4.66 16.36
C GLU A 387 40.42 4.58 15.87
N ARG A 388 39.60 5.60 16.19
CA ARG A 388 38.22 5.75 15.69
C ARG A 388 38.13 6.93 14.74
N PHE A 389 37.56 6.70 13.56
CA PHE A 389 37.26 7.72 12.55
C PHE A 389 35.81 8.18 12.60
N ALA A 390 35.54 9.41 12.18
CA ALA A 390 34.19 9.89 11.89
C ALA A 390 33.63 9.22 10.60
N PRO A 391 32.29 9.11 10.47
CA PRO A 391 31.60 8.63 9.25
C PRO A 391 32.15 9.25 7.96
N GLN A 392 32.67 8.43 7.04
CA GLN A 392 33.35 8.92 5.84
C GLN A 392 33.20 8.06 4.58
N THR A 393 33.53 8.68 3.45
CA THR A 393 33.69 8.02 2.15
C THR A 393 35.08 7.38 2.01
N SER A 394 35.24 6.50 1.03
CA SER A 394 36.52 5.84 0.67
C SER A 394 37.66 6.81 0.28
N ALA A 395 37.36 8.10 0.11
CA ALA A 395 38.33 9.16 -0.17
C ALA A 395 38.71 9.98 1.08
N GLY A 396 38.26 9.61 2.28
CA GLY A 396 38.50 10.36 3.52
C GLY A 396 37.70 11.67 3.62
N VAL A 397 36.64 11.80 2.82
CA VAL A 397 35.71 12.94 2.92
C VAL A 397 34.60 12.57 3.90
N LEU A 398 34.42 13.40 4.92
CA LEU A 398 33.38 13.30 5.95
C LEU A 398 31.98 13.24 5.31
N ASP A 399 31.19 12.24 5.70
CA ASP A 399 29.79 12.08 5.33
C ASP A 399 29.01 11.61 6.57
N THR A 400 28.39 12.55 7.27
CA THR A 400 27.60 12.26 8.48
C THR A 400 26.19 11.73 8.20
N ALA A 401 25.86 11.42 6.94
CA ALA A 401 24.56 10.90 6.54
C ALA A 401 24.62 9.44 6.09
N ARG A 402 25.69 9.04 5.38
CA ARG A 402 25.90 7.66 4.87
C ARG A 402 27.34 7.17 4.92
N GLY A 403 28.25 7.92 5.53
CA GLY A 403 29.66 7.56 5.61
C GLY A 403 29.90 6.39 6.57
N ILE A 404 30.75 5.46 6.17
CA ILE A 404 31.08 4.30 7.03
C ILE A 404 32.04 4.76 8.14
N ARG A 405 31.85 4.26 9.36
CA ARG A 405 32.79 4.45 10.48
C ARG A 405 33.85 3.34 10.46
N GLU A 406 35.14 3.68 10.50
CA GLU A 406 36.23 2.71 10.70
C GLU A 406 36.80 2.80 12.12
N PHE A 407 37.07 1.64 12.73
CA PHE A 407 37.87 1.49 13.94
C PHE A 407 39.10 0.62 13.65
N VAL A 408 40.30 1.17 13.89
CA VAL A 408 41.53 0.40 14.06
C VAL A 408 41.56 -0.11 15.51
N VAL A 409 41.79 -1.40 15.69
CA VAL A 409 41.77 -2.09 16.99
C VAL A 409 42.92 -3.11 17.07
N GLY A 410 44.14 -2.72 16.70
CA GLY A 410 45.35 -3.55 16.80
C GLY A 410 45.89 -3.68 18.23
N THR A 411 45.00 -3.76 19.21
CA THR A 411 45.28 -3.72 20.66
C THR A 411 45.27 -5.11 21.30
N GLY A 412 45.24 -6.18 20.49
CA GLY A 412 44.93 -7.54 20.93
C GLY A 412 46.01 -8.22 21.76
N GLY A 413 47.29 -7.91 21.54
CA GLY A 413 48.35 -8.34 22.47
C GLY A 413 49.80 -8.19 22.05
N ALA A 414 50.15 -8.14 20.76
CA ALA A 414 51.52 -8.37 20.29
C ALA A 414 52.56 -7.37 20.84
N ASN A 415 52.48 -6.12 20.38
CA ASN A 415 53.21 -4.93 20.82
C ASN A 415 52.36 -3.71 20.42
N HIS A 416 52.65 -2.49 20.86
CA HIS A 416 52.05 -1.26 20.29
C HIS A 416 52.97 -0.59 19.25
N THR A 417 52.42 0.35 18.47
CA THR A 417 53.18 1.23 17.54
C THR A 417 52.78 2.69 17.72
N SER A 418 53.77 3.60 17.78
CA SER A 418 53.54 5.03 17.97
C SER A 418 52.85 5.71 16.77
N PHE A 419 51.89 6.59 17.03
CA PHE A 419 51.24 7.38 15.97
C PHE A 419 52.16 8.35 15.22
N GLY A 420 51.83 8.57 13.94
CA GLY A 420 52.28 9.72 13.16
C GLY A 420 51.40 10.96 13.36
N ALA A 421 51.41 11.84 12.35
CA ALA A 421 50.47 12.96 12.30
C ALA A 421 49.03 12.45 12.11
N ALA A 422 48.05 13.08 12.77
CA ALA A 422 46.65 12.73 12.59
C ALA A 422 46.21 12.96 11.15
N ILE A 423 45.58 11.96 10.54
CA ILE A 423 44.94 12.12 9.22
C ILE A 423 43.50 12.68 9.39
N PRO A 424 42.83 13.15 8.33
CA PRO A 424 41.46 13.67 8.42
C PRO A 424 40.49 12.70 9.08
N ASN A 425 39.47 13.26 9.74
CA ASN A 425 38.37 12.52 10.40
C ASN A 425 38.78 11.60 11.57
N SER A 426 40.06 11.55 11.95
CA SER A 426 40.51 10.90 13.21
C SER A 426 39.88 11.59 14.41
N GLU A 427 39.06 10.87 15.20
CA GLU A 427 38.34 11.42 16.36
C GLU A 427 38.99 11.06 17.70
N VAL A 428 39.40 9.79 17.86
CA VAL A 428 40.00 9.27 19.09
C VAL A 428 41.15 8.32 18.74
N ARG A 429 42.23 8.37 19.51
CA ARG A 429 43.47 7.60 19.31
C ARG A 429 44.11 7.22 20.64
N ASP A 430 44.61 5.98 20.74
CA ASP A 430 45.52 5.52 21.80
C ASP A 430 46.54 4.50 21.26
N ASP A 431 47.81 4.61 21.69
CA ASP A 431 48.94 3.77 21.25
C ASP A 431 49.71 3.12 22.41
N ASN A 432 49.03 2.89 23.55
CA ASN A 432 49.67 2.34 24.76
C ASN A 432 48.80 1.38 25.59
N THR A 433 47.48 1.35 25.40
CA THR A 433 46.55 0.54 26.20
C THR A 433 46.02 -0.67 25.41
N TYR A 434 46.44 -1.86 25.84
CA TYR A 434 45.88 -3.13 25.35
C TYR A 434 44.41 -3.30 25.76
N GLY A 435 43.63 -3.97 24.93
CA GLY A 435 42.19 -4.12 25.15
C GLY A 435 41.46 -4.71 23.96
N VAL A 436 40.12 -4.72 24.04
CA VAL A 436 39.23 -5.16 22.97
C VAL A 436 38.10 -4.15 22.75
N LEU A 437 37.69 -3.96 21.51
CA LEU A 437 36.49 -3.19 21.21
C LEU A 437 35.26 -4.09 21.41
N ARG A 438 34.43 -3.77 22.41
CA ARG A 438 33.12 -4.39 22.63
C ARG A 438 32.07 -3.58 21.89
N LEU A 439 31.20 -4.27 21.14
CA LEU A 439 30.03 -3.69 20.49
C LEU A 439 28.76 -4.34 21.03
N THR A 440 27.74 -3.53 21.29
CA THR A 440 26.35 -3.98 21.47
C THR A 440 25.60 -3.64 20.19
N LEU A 441 25.06 -4.65 19.53
CA LEU A 441 24.44 -4.58 18.22
C LEU A 441 22.92 -4.65 18.38
N ARG A 442 22.26 -3.51 18.11
CA ARG A 442 20.81 -3.31 18.21
C ARG A 442 20.19 -3.30 16.80
N PRO A 443 18.87 -3.52 16.63
CA PRO A 443 18.24 -3.54 15.31
C PRO A 443 18.38 -2.24 14.50
N ASP A 444 18.64 -1.12 15.17
CA ASP A 444 18.67 0.25 14.66
C ASP A 444 20.04 0.92 14.73
N ALA A 445 21.00 0.33 15.45
CA ALA A 445 22.19 1.04 15.94
C ALA A 445 23.25 0.10 16.53
N TYR A 446 24.43 0.67 16.81
CA TYR A 446 25.46 0.05 17.64
C TYR A 446 25.92 0.98 18.76
N ASP A 447 26.17 0.38 19.93
CA ASP A 447 26.82 1.03 21.06
C ASP A 447 28.22 0.42 21.23
N TRP A 448 29.27 1.26 21.17
CA TRP A 448 30.65 0.81 21.29
C TRP A 448 31.25 1.13 22.65
N GLN A 449 32.18 0.27 23.09
CA GLN A 449 32.99 0.47 24.28
C GLN A 449 34.35 -0.20 24.10
N PHE A 450 35.43 0.57 24.11
CA PHE A 450 36.76 0.00 24.29
C PHE A 450 36.92 -0.50 25.73
N LEU A 451 37.20 -1.79 25.90
CA LEU A 451 37.51 -2.40 27.18
C LEU A 451 39.03 -2.54 27.31
N PRO A 452 39.70 -1.73 28.15
CA PRO A 452 41.11 -1.91 28.44
C PRO A 452 41.35 -3.18 29.26
N GLU A 453 42.55 -3.72 29.17
CA GLU A 453 43.01 -4.77 30.08
C GLU A 453 43.06 -4.31 31.55
N ALA A 454 43.16 -5.25 32.49
CA ALA A 454 43.16 -4.97 33.92
C ALA A 454 44.37 -4.10 34.35
N GLY A 455 44.13 -2.79 34.48
CA GLY A 455 45.13 -1.78 34.83
C GLY A 455 45.34 -0.70 33.76
N GLY A 456 44.83 -0.91 32.54
CA GLY A 456 44.77 0.11 31.50
C GLY A 456 43.81 1.24 31.86
N ALA A 457 44.11 2.45 31.42
CA ALA A 457 43.39 3.67 31.79
C ALA A 457 42.60 4.31 30.63
N PHE A 458 42.92 3.98 29.38
CA PHE A 458 42.18 4.46 28.22
C PHE A 458 40.82 3.76 28.08
N THR A 459 39.79 4.55 27.78
CA THR A 459 38.44 4.08 27.44
C THR A 459 37.84 5.00 26.40
N ASP A 460 37.20 4.44 25.39
CA ASP A 460 36.31 5.15 24.47
C ASP A 460 34.93 4.48 24.45
N SER A 461 33.87 5.26 24.25
CA SER A 461 32.51 4.72 24.16
C SER A 461 31.54 5.69 23.50
N GLY A 462 30.50 5.16 22.88
CA GLY A 462 29.44 5.95 22.26
C GLY A 462 28.37 5.10 21.60
N THR A 463 27.48 5.78 20.88
CA THR A 463 26.33 5.20 20.18
C THR A 463 26.22 5.84 18.80
N GLN A 464 25.94 5.04 17.77
CA GLN A 464 25.56 5.53 16.44
C GLN A 464 24.44 4.67 15.87
N ALA A 465 23.43 5.32 15.28
CA ALA A 465 22.38 4.66 14.52
C ALA A 465 22.92 4.16 13.16
N CYS A 466 22.31 3.10 12.65
CA CYS A 466 22.55 2.60 11.30
C CYS A 466 21.97 3.58 10.26
N HIS A 467 22.42 3.47 9.02
CA HIS A 467 21.90 4.28 7.92
C HIS A 467 20.44 3.90 7.59
N GLY A 468 19.66 4.88 7.12
CA GLY A 468 18.26 4.67 6.70
C GLY A 468 17.19 5.18 7.67
N GLY A 469 17.52 5.60 8.90
CA GLY A 469 16.58 6.21 9.85
C GLY A 469 16.00 5.25 10.90
N THR A 470 14.81 4.68 10.63
CA THR A 470 14.15 3.69 11.49
C THR A 470 14.24 2.30 10.84
N PRO A 471 14.54 1.21 11.57
CA PRO A 471 14.51 -0.14 11.01
C PRO A 471 13.11 -0.54 10.52
N PRO A 472 13.00 -1.53 9.62
CA PRO A 472 11.73 -2.19 9.33
C PRO A 472 11.15 -2.77 10.61
N ASP A 473 9.89 -2.41 10.88
CA ASP A 473 9.13 -3.03 11.94
C ASP A 473 8.84 -4.51 11.60
N THR A 474 9.06 -5.37 12.58
CA THR A 474 8.95 -6.83 12.51
C THR A 474 8.31 -7.44 13.77
N THR A 475 7.79 -6.60 14.68
CA THR A 475 7.10 -7.04 15.90
C THR A 475 5.59 -7.12 15.61
N PRO A 476 4.94 -8.29 15.73
CA PRO A 476 3.47 -8.31 15.63
C PRO A 476 2.81 -7.64 16.84
N PRO A 477 1.70 -6.90 16.64
CA PRO A 477 0.92 -6.32 17.73
C PRO A 477 0.45 -7.35 18.76
N THR A 478 0.08 -6.87 19.96
CA THR A 478 -0.51 -7.73 20.99
C THR A 478 -1.80 -8.39 20.48
N VAL A 479 -2.00 -9.68 20.78
CA VAL A 479 -3.21 -10.43 20.42
C VAL A 479 -4.46 -9.74 21.00
N PRO A 480 -5.53 -9.51 20.21
CA PRO A 480 -6.78 -8.93 20.71
C PRO A 480 -7.39 -9.76 21.86
N ALA A 481 -7.71 -9.09 22.97
CA ALA A 481 -8.28 -9.70 24.16
C ALA A 481 -9.80 -9.44 24.26
N ASP A 482 -10.48 -10.20 25.11
CA ASP A 482 -11.89 -9.99 25.50
C ASP A 482 -12.89 -9.92 24.33
N LEU A 483 -12.65 -10.69 23.25
CA LEU A 483 -13.56 -10.76 22.11
C LEU A 483 -14.96 -11.24 22.52
N ALA A 484 -15.93 -10.35 22.40
CA ALA A 484 -17.34 -10.59 22.64
C ALA A 484 -18.15 -10.51 21.32
N ALA A 485 -19.22 -11.29 21.24
CA ALA A 485 -20.16 -11.27 20.12
C ALA A 485 -21.61 -11.12 20.64
N SER A 486 -22.38 -10.26 20.00
CA SER A 486 -23.79 -9.97 20.32
C SER A 486 -24.67 -10.22 19.10
N VAL A 487 -25.60 -11.16 19.19
CA VAL A 487 -26.56 -11.46 18.11
C VAL A 487 -27.68 -10.42 18.14
N ILE A 488 -27.87 -9.71 17.03
CA ILE A 488 -28.84 -8.61 16.92
C ILE A 488 -30.02 -8.97 16.00
N GLY A 489 -29.81 -9.82 15.01
CA GLY A 489 -30.85 -10.27 14.07
C GLY A 489 -30.44 -11.54 13.30
N PRO A 490 -31.30 -12.05 12.39
CA PRO A 490 -31.00 -13.24 11.58
C PRO A 490 -29.73 -13.05 10.74
N SER A 491 -29.50 -11.83 10.26
CA SER A 491 -28.38 -11.41 9.40
C SER A 491 -27.41 -10.45 10.10
N ARG A 492 -27.37 -10.35 11.44
CA ARG A 492 -26.50 -9.38 12.13
C ARG A 492 -25.92 -9.84 13.48
N VAL A 493 -24.59 -9.79 13.57
CA VAL A 493 -23.80 -10.00 14.81
C VAL A 493 -22.83 -8.84 15.00
N ASP A 494 -22.86 -8.20 16.17
CA ASP A 494 -21.92 -7.15 16.56
C ASP A 494 -20.78 -7.73 17.41
N LEU A 495 -19.54 -7.37 17.07
CA LEU A 495 -18.31 -7.83 17.70
C LEU A 495 -17.59 -6.64 18.37
N SER A 496 -17.01 -6.87 19.55
CA SER A 496 -16.14 -5.90 20.23
C SER A 496 -15.04 -6.60 21.02
N TRP A 497 -13.87 -5.99 21.14
CA TRP A 497 -12.71 -6.53 21.84
C TRP A 497 -11.89 -5.42 22.51
N THR A 498 -11.00 -5.79 23.43
CA THR A 498 -10.04 -4.88 24.04
C THR A 498 -9.00 -4.47 22.98
N PRO A 499 -8.72 -3.16 22.78
CA PRO A 499 -7.75 -2.70 21.79
C PRO A 499 -6.35 -3.26 22.03
N SER A 500 -5.68 -3.66 20.96
CA SER A 500 -4.27 -4.04 20.95
C SER A 500 -3.34 -2.83 21.03
N THR A 501 -2.10 -3.08 21.42
CA THR A 501 -0.98 -2.15 21.33
C THR A 501 0.13 -2.74 20.46
N ASP A 502 1.00 -1.86 19.97
CA ASP A 502 2.11 -2.17 19.09
C ASP A 502 3.35 -1.36 19.52
N ASP A 503 4.58 -1.78 19.15
CA ASP A 503 5.81 -1.07 19.54
C ASP A 503 6.23 0.04 18.55
N VAL A 504 5.66 0.08 17.34
CA VAL A 504 5.88 1.14 16.34
C VAL A 504 4.60 1.86 15.93
N ALA A 505 3.66 1.19 15.24
CA ALA A 505 2.41 1.76 14.74
C ALA A 505 1.38 0.71 14.31
N MET A 506 0.29 0.58 15.07
CA MET A 506 -0.84 -0.28 14.70
C MET A 506 -1.65 0.29 13.50
N ASP A 507 -2.07 -0.57 12.56
CA ASP A 507 -2.95 -0.22 11.43
C ASP A 507 -4.42 -0.63 11.67
N GLY A 508 -4.66 -1.83 12.19
CA GLY A 508 -6.01 -2.30 12.48
C GLY A 508 -6.14 -3.78 12.83
N TYR A 509 -7.28 -4.37 12.51
CA TYR A 509 -7.66 -5.73 12.88
C TYR A 509 -8.22 -6.49 11.68
N LYS A 510 -7.91 -7.78 11.58
CA LYS A 510 -8.49 -8.76 10.68
C LYS A 510 -9.57 -9.55 11.42
N VAL A 511 -10.78 -9.56 10.88
CA VAL A 511 -11.95 -10.22 11.48
C VAL A 511 -12.27 -11.50 10.71
N TYR A 512 -12.35 -12.62 11.42
CA TYR A 512 -12.59 -13.95 10.87
C TYR A 512 -13.96 -14.48 11.29
N ARG A 513 -14.68 -15.12 10.36
CA ARG A 513 -15.88 -15.92 10.62
C ARG A 513 -15.67 -17.33 10.08
N ASN A 514 -15.81 -18.33 10.94
CA ASN A 514 -15.61 -19.75 10.64
C ASN A 514 -14.24 -20.04 9.98
N GLY A 515 -13.19 -19.32 10.40
CA GLY A 515 -11.82 -19.42 9.87
C GLY A 515 -11.56 -18.67 8.55
N VAL A 516 -12.54 -17.91 8.03
CA VAL A 516 -12.40 -17.10 6.81
C VAL A 516 -12.38 -15.62 7.16
N GLU A 517 -11.42 -14.86 6.64
CA GLU A 517 -11.36 -13.41 6.81
C GLU A 517 -12.55 -12.75 6.09
N ILE A 518 -13.40 -12.03 6.83
CA ILE A 518 -14.59 -11.34 6.30
C ILE A 518 -14.43 -9.83 6.20
N ALA A 519 -13.53 -9.24 6.99
CA ALA A 519 -13.28 -7.79 6.99
C ALA A 519 -11.92 -7.43 7.62
N THR A 520 -11.45 -6.23 7.29
CA THR A 520 -10.49 -5.47 8.09
C THR A 520 -11.13 -4.21 8.67
N THR A 521 -10.69 -3.78 9.85
CA THR A 521 -11.22 -2.58 10.55
C THR A 521 -10.12 -1.92 11.39
N ALA A 522 -10.05 -0.59 11.42
CA ALA A 522 -9.16 0.15 12.32
C ALA A 522 -9.75 0.29 13.75
N SER A 523 -11.03 -0.05 13.95
CA SER A 523 -11.70 0.03 15.25
C SER A 523 -11.66 -1.31 15.98
N ALA A 524 -11.59 -1.29 17.32
CA ALA A 524 -11.70 -2.50 18.16
C ALA A 524 -13.14 -3.05 18.27
N ALA A 525 -13.90 -2.93 17.19
CA ALA A 525 -15.27 -3.39 17.03
C ALA A 525 -15.60 -3.55 15.54
N TYR A 526 -16.53 -4.44 15.23
CA TYR A 526 -17.02 -4.71 13.88
C TYR A 526 -18.49 -5.14 13.91
N SER A 527 -19.25 -4.83 12.86
CA SER A 527 -20.65 -5.26 12.71
C SER A 527 -20.75 -6.17 11.49
N ASP A 528 -20.91 -7.47 11.72
CA ASP A 528 -21.08 -8.44 10.65
C ASP A 528 -22.56 -8.48 10.25
N THR A 529 -22.87 -7.85 9.11
CA THR A 529 -24.20 -7.83 8.49
C THR A 529 -24.35 -8.88 7.38
N THR A 530 -23.52 -9.93 7.41
CA THR A 530 -23.52 -11.02 6.42
C THR A 530 -23.55 -12.47 6.98
N PRO A 531 -23.82 -12.77 8.27
CA PRO A 531 -23.90 -14.14 8.73
C PRO A 531 -25.18 -14.82 8.20
N PRO A 532 -25.10 -16.07 7.71
CA PRO A 532 -26.28 -16.86 7.37
C PRO A 532 -27.25 -17.00 8.56
N PRO A 533 -28.57 -16.82 8.36
CA PRO A 533 -29.58 -17.03 9.39
C PRO A 533 -29.66 -18.49 9.90
N GLY A 534 -30.12 -18.64 11.15
CA GLY A 534 -30.40 -19.94 11.77
C GLY A 534 -29.17 -20.82 12.06
N ALA A 535 -27.97 -20.24 12.11
CA ALA A 535 -26.70 -20.97 12.17
C ALA A 535 -25.80 -20.47 13.30
N THR A 536 -24.94 -21.36 13.82
CA THR A 536 -23.86 -20.98 14.76
C THR A 536 -22.60 -20.64 13.98
N HIS A 537 -22.06 -19.46 14.25
CA HIS A 537 -20.82 -18.95 13.68
C HIS A 537 -19.76 -18.81 14.78
N THR A 538 -18.51 -19.08 14.43
CA THR A 538 -17.34 -18.88 15.28
C THR A 538 -16.57 -17.67 14.79
N TYR A 539 -16.26 -16.73 15.68
CA TYR A 539 -15.55 -15.50 15.37
C TYR A 539 -14.19 -15.43 16.09
N GLU A 540 -13.19 -14.93 15.38
CA GLU A 540 -11.83 -14.67 15.86
C GLU A 540 -11.33 -13.34 15.28
N VAL A 541 -10.41 -12.67 15.97
CA VAL A 541 -9.81 -11.41 15.50
C VAL A 541 -8.29 -11.45 15.70
N ALA A 542 -7.53 -10.99 14.70
CA ALA A 542 -6.09 -10.73 14.81
C ALA A 542 -5.82 -9.23 14.62
N ALA A 543 -4.76 -8.71 15.25
CA ALA A 543 -4.27 -7.35 15.04
C ALA A 543 -3.20 -7.31 13.93
N ILE A 544 -3.07 -6.17 13.26
CA ILE A 544 -2.08 -5.90 12.21
C ILE A 544 -1.48 -4.49 12.36
N ASP A 545 -0.17 -4.38 12.19
CA ASP A 545 0.60 -3.12 12.21
C ASP A 545 0.74 -2.49 10.81
N ALA A 546 1.35 -1.30 10.75
CA ALA A 546 1.58 -0.54 9.53
C ALA A 546 2.71 -1.09 8.63
N ALA A 547 3.53 -2.04 9.10
CA ALA A 547 4.47 -2.80 8.29
C ALA A 547 3.87 -4.10 7.73
N GLY A 548 2.76 -4.57 8.33
CA GLY A 548 1.99 -5.73 7.92
C GLY A 548 2.26 -7.00 8.73
N ASN A 549 2.92 -6.94 9.89
CA ASN A 549 2.99 -8.12 10.77
C ASN A 549 1.63 -8.34 11.45
N VAL A 550 1.31 -9.60 11.75
CA VAL A 550 -0.05 -10.00 12.19
C VAL A 550 0.06 -10.81 13.47
N SER A 551 -0.74 -10.45 14.48
CA SER A 551 -0.80 -11.17 15.75
C SER A 551 -1.34 -12.60 15.55
N ALA A 552 -1.18 -13.46 16.55
CA ALA A 552 -2.03 -14.65 16.63
C ALA A 552 -3.51 -14.24 16.76
N ASN A 553 -4.43 -15.12 16.37
CA ASN A 553 -5.86 -14.91 16.56
C ASN A 553 -6.22 -14.86 18.06
N SER A 554 -7.21 -14.04 18.40
CA SER A 554 -7.87 -14.05 19.70
C SER A 554 -8.46 -15.43 20.03
N PRO A 555 -8.76 -15.73 21.31
CA PRO A 555 -9.67 -16.81 21.65
C PRO A 555 -11.00 -16.67 20.87
N ALA A 556 -11.49 -17.80 20.34
CA ALA A 556 -12.71 -17.84 19.55
C ALA A 556 -13.99 -17.67 20.41
N VAL A 557 -14.92 -16.85 19.91
CA VAL A 557 -16.29 -16.70 20.47
C VAL A 557 -17.32 -17.31 19.51
N GLN A 558 -18.42 -17.86 20.04
CA GLN A 558 -19.52 -18.39 19.23
C GLN A 558 -20.79 -17.56 19.36
N ALA A 559 -21.50 -17.38 18.25
CA ALA A 559 -22.76 -16.66 18.18
C ALA A 559 -23.74 -17.41 17.25
N THR A 560 -24.99 -17.60 17.68
CA THR A 560 -26.01 -18.32 16.91
C THR A 560 -27.09 -17.35 16.44
N THR A 561 -27.21 -17.15 15.12
CA THR A 561 -28.27 -16.32 14.53
C THR A 561 -29.64 -17.02 14.63
N PRO A 562 -30.73 -16.27 14.87
CA PRO A 562 -32.08 -16.83 14.72
C PRO A 562 -32.36 -17.18 13.26
N PRO A 563 -33.26 -18.13 12.97
CA PRO A 563 -33.69 -18.42 11.60
C PRO A 563 -34.51 -17.26 11.03
N ASP A 564 -34.40 -17.05 9.73
CA ASP A 564 -35.19 -16.05 9.03
C ASP A 564 -36.60 -16.56 8.70
N LEU A 565 -37.59 -15.69 8.90
CA LEU A 565 -39.02 -15.95 8.74
C LEU A 565 -39.76 -14.84 7.99
N THR A 566 -39.13 -13.69 7.75
CA THR A 566 -39.76 -12.50 7.17
C THR A 566 -39.56 -12.48 5.65
N PRO A 567 -40.59 -12.22 4.82
CA PRO A 567 -40.38 -12.01 3.39
C PRO A 567 -39.97 -10.57 3.06
N PRO A 568 -39.06 -10.36 2.08
CA PRO A 568 -38.73 -9.03 1.57
C PRO A 568 -39.97 -8.23 1.14
N THR A 569 -39.91 -6.90 1.28
CA THR A 569 -40.95 -6.02 0.73
C THR A 569 -41.06 -6.20 -0.79
N THR A 570 -42.27 -6.16 -1.35
CA THR A 570 -42.50 -6.18 -2.80
C THR A 570 -41.72 -5.05 -3.51
N PRO A 571 -40.99 -5.32 -4.61
CA PRO A 571 -40.30 -4.29 -5.39
C PRO A 571 -41.24 -3.17 -5.84
N SER A 572 -40.83 -1.92 -5.59
CA SER A 572 -41.66 -0.72 -5.80
C SER A 572 -41.03 0.25 -6.79
N ASN A 573 -41.83 1.20 -7.29
CA ASN A 573 -41.42 2.16 -8.32
C ASN A 573 -40.77 1.52 -9.56
N VAL A 574 -41.21 0.30 -9.91
CA VAL A 574 -40.74 -0.41 -11.10
C VAL A 574 -41.07 0.42 -12.35
N SER A 575 -40.14 0.50 -13.28
CA SER A 575 -40.26 1.22 -14.54
C SER A 575 -39.67 0.41 -15.69
N ALA A 576 -40.13 0.66 -16.92
CA ALA A 576 -39.62 0.03 -18.13
C ALA A 576 -39.46 1.07 -19.25
N VAL A 577 -38.28 1.13 -19.87
CA VAL A 577 -37.95 2.12 -20.91
C VAL A 577 -37.27 1.43 -22.09
N ALA A 578 -37.82 1.56 -23.29
CA ALA A 578 -37.19 1.04 -24.51
C ALA A 578 -35.97 1.90 -24.90
N LEU A 579 -34.82 1.26 -25.11
CA LEU A 579 -33.57 1.93 -25.52
C LEU A 579 -33.23 1.68 -27.02
N GLY A 580 -34.20 1.22 -27.81
CA GLY A 580 -34.01 0.84 -29.21
C GLY A 580 -35.11 -0.08 -29.73
N ALA A 581 -34.82 -0.74 -30.86
CA ALA A 581 -35.73 -1.69 -31.50
C ALA A 581 -35.69 -3.09 -30.88
N ASP A 582 -34.75 -3.36 -29.98
CA ASP A 582 -34.33 -4.70 -29.56
C ASP A 582 -34.08 -4.84 -28.04
N ARG A 583 -34.40 -3.80 -27.25
CA ARG A 583 -33.86 -3.61 -25.90
C ARG A 583 -34.72 -2.73 -24.99
N ILE A 584 -34.94 -3.16 -23.75
CA ILE A 584 -35.70 -2.45 -22.70
C ILE A 584 -34.87 -2.47 -21.39
N GLN A 585 -34.70 -1.30 -20.77
CA GLN A 585 -34.15 -1.18 -19.41
C GLN A 585 -35.29 -1.21 -18.38
N LEU A 586 -35.07 -1.94 -17.28
CA LEU A 586 -35.89 -1.94 -16.08
C LEU A 586 -35.13 -1.29 -14.93
N ASP A 587 -35.83 -0.47 -14.14
CA ASP A 587 -35.32 0.18 -12.94
C ASP A 587 -36.39 0.18 -11.84
N TRP A 588 -35.99 0.09 -10.57
CA TRP A 588 -36.91 -0.06 -9.42
C TRP A 588 -36.26 0.39 -8.12
N THR A 589 -37.07 0.73 -7.12
CA THR A 589 -36.59 0.94 -5.74
C THR A 589 -36.26 -0.40 -5.08
N PRO A 590 -35.04 -0.60 -4.54
CA PRO A 590 -34.68 -1.82 -3.83
C PRO A 590 -35.63 -2.13 -2.67
N SER A 591 -35.90 -3.42 -2.50
CA SER A 591 -36.66 -3.97 -1.37
C SER A 591 -35.84 -3.91 -0.08
N THR A 592 -36.53 -3.82 1.05
CA THR A 592 -35.97 -3.97 2.41
C THR A 592 -36.48 -5.23 3.07
N ASP A 593 -35.76 -5.70 4.08
CA ASP A 593 -36.10 -6.89 4.87
C ASP A 593 -35.46 -6.78 6.28
N ASP A 594 -35.80 -7.69 7.21
CA ASP A 594 -35.06 -7.85 8.48
C ASP A 594 -33.88 -8.84 8.40
N GLY A 595 -33.85 -9.67 7.36
CA GLY A 595 -32.73 -10.49 6.89
C GLY A 595 -31.82 -9.76 5.91
N TYR A 596 -31.78 -10.22 4.66
CA TYR A 596 -31.13 -9.56 3.52
C TYR A 596 -31.84 -9.95 2.22
N VAL A 597 -31.89 -9.04 1.23
CA VAL A 597 -32.44 -9.37 -0.10
C VAL A 597 -31.34 -9.94 -0.98
N ALA A 598 -31.50 -11.16 -1.46
CA ALA A 598 -30.50 -11.90 -2.23
C ALA A 598 -30.62 -11.65 -3.74
N ASP A 599 -31.83 -11.74 -4.29
CA ASP A 599 -32.08 -11.55 -5.73
C ASP A 599 -33.47 -10.96 -6.04
N TYR A 600 -33.58 -10.36 -7.22
CA TYR A 600 -34.82 -9.94 -7.87
C TYR A 600 -35.05 -10.82 -9.11
N ARG A 601 -36.12 -11.62 -9.09
CA ARG A 601 -36.56 -12.48 -10.19
C ARG A 601 -37.44 -11.67 -11.14
N ILE A 602 -36.95 -11.53 -12.37
CA ILE A 602 -37.56 -10.73 -13.43
C ILE A 602 -38.32 -11.68 -14.37
N TYR A 603 -39.61 -11.40 -14.56
CA TYR A 603 -40.48 -12.13 -15.46
C TYR A 603 -40.93 -11.20 -16.59
N ARG A 604 -40.94 -11.69 -17.83
CA ARG A 604 -41.44 -11.03 -19.03
C ARG A 604 -42.59 -11.84 -19.62
N ASP A 605 -43.74 -11.21 -19.77
CA ASP A 605 -44.99 -11.81 -20.27
C ASP A 605 -45.37 -13.10 -19.49
N GLY A 606 -45.00 -13.16 -18.21
CA GLY A 606 -45.19 -14.30 -17.31
C GLY A 606 -44.07 -15.35 -17.31
N GLY A 607 -43.14 -15.31 -18.27
CA GLY A 607 -41.96 -16.20 -18.32
C GLY A 607 -40.76 -15.61 -17.56
N PHE A 608 -40.06 -16.43 -16.76
CA PHE A 608 -38.83 -16.00 -16.10
C PHE A 608 -37.72 -15.66 -17.11
N VAL A 609 -37.02 -14.55 -16.91
CA VAL A 609 -35.91 -14.07 -17.77
C VAL A 609 -34.58 -14.11 -17.03
N ALA A 610 -34.51 -13.54 -15.83
CA ALA A 610 -33.28 -13.39 -15.08
C ALA A 610 -33.53 -13.29 -13.57
N ALA A 611 -32.50 -13.59 -12.77
CA ALA A 611 -32.39 -13.19 -11.37
C ALA A 611 -31.16 -12.28 -11.23
N VAL A 612 -31.28 -11.15 -10.55
CA VAL A 612 -30.22 -10.15 -10.39
C VAL A 612 -30.19 -9.59 -8.97
N ALA A 613 -29.02 -9.26 -8.44
CA ALA A 613 -28.89 -8.80 -7.05
C ALA A 613 -29.38 -7.34 -6.83
N ALA A 614 -29.44 -6.51 -7.87
CA ALA A 614 -29.79 -5.09 -7.78
C ALA A 614 -30.30 -4.53 -9.13
N PRO A 615 -31.03 -3.39 -9.12
CA PRO A 615 -31.28 -2.58 -10.31
C PRO A 615 -30.01 -1.85 -10.81
N PRO A 616 -29.98 -1.39 -12.08
CA PRO A 616 -30.97 -1.65 -13.13
C PRO A 616 -30.70 -2.99 -13.87
N PHE A 617 -31.71 -3.49 -14.59
CA PHE A 617 -31.57 -4.61 -15.52
C PHE A 617 -31.80 -4.12 -16.96
N THR A 618 -31.15 -4.75 -17.95
CA THR A 618 -31.46 -4.51 -19.37
C THR A 618 -31.77 -5.83 -20.05
N ASP A 619 -32.99 -5.93 -20.56
CA ASP A 619 -33.45 -7.01 -21.43
C ASP A 619 -33.14 -6.68 -22.89
N ALA A 620 -32.76 -7.68 -23.68
CA ALA A 620 -32.15 -7.50 -25.00
C ALA A 620 -32.45 -8.67 -25.95
N ASN A 621 -32.23 -8.45 -27.25
CA ASN A 621 -32.64 -9.35 -28.34
C ASN A 621 -34.17 -9.45 -28.47
N LEU A 622 -34.87 -8.36 -28.12
CA LEU A 622 -36.31 -8.21 -28.29
C LEU A 622 -36.67 -8.00 -29.77
N LEU A 623 -37.94 -8.21 -30.11
CA LEU A 623 -38.48 -7.91 -31.44
C LEU A 623 -38.82 -6.42 -31.53
N ALA A 624 -38.65 -5.83 -32.72
CA ALA A 624 -39.04 -4.45 -33.01
C ALA A 624 -40.56 -4.23 -32.94
N ALA A 625 -40.98 -3.00 -32.65
CA ALA A 625 -42.38 -2.59 -32.52
C ALA A 625 -43.25 -3.51 -31.62
N THR A 626 -42.65 -4.17 -30.62
CA THR A 626 -43.30 -5.17 -29.78
C THR A 626 -43.39 -4.69 -28.34
N THR A 627 -44.57 -4.81 -27.74
CA THR A 627 -44.81 -4.46 -26.33
C THR A 627 -44.54 -5.67 -25.45
N TYR A 628 -43.70 -5.47 -24.44
CA TYR A 628 -43.35 -6.47 -23.43
C TYR A 628 -43.82 -6.01 -22.05
N THR A 629 -44.27 -6.93 -21.21
CA THR A 629 -44.77 -6.64 -19.85
C THR A 629 -43.93 -7.36 -18.80
N TYR A 630 -43.52 -6.65 -17.75
CA TYR A 630 -42.57 -7.11 -16.76
C TYR A 630 -43.14 -7.10 -15.34
N THR A 631 -42.81 -8.11 -14.55
CA THR A 631 -43.04 -8.17 -13.10
C THR A 631 -41.79 -8.66 -12.37
N LEU A 632 -41.58 -8.15 -11.16
CA LEU A 632 -40.43 -8.46 -10.30
C LEU A 632 -40.88 -9.09 -8.98
N ILE A 633 -40.11 -10.05 -8.48
CA ILE A 633 -40.25 -10.63 -7.14
C ILE A 633 -38.88 -10.56 -6.46
N ALA A 634 -38.81 -10.03 -5.24
CA ALA A 634 -37.60 -10.09 -4.41
C ALA A 634 -37.57 -11.40 -3.61
N ASP A 635 -36.37 -11.95 -3.37
CA ASP A 635 -36.17 -13.17 -2.59
C ASP A 635 -34.96 -13.01 -1.66
N ASP A 636 -35.04 -13.60 -0.46
CA ASP A 636 -34.04 -13.47 0.61
C ASP A 636 -32.92 -14.54 0.56
N GLY A 637 -33.08 -15.58 -0.26
CA GLY A 637 -32.20 -16.75 -0.23
C GLY A 637 -32.37 -17.68 0.99
N SER A 638 -33.20 -17.32 1.99
CA SER A 638 -33.72 -18.24 3.01
C SER A 638 -34.96 -19.02 2.52
N GLY A 639 -35.51 -18.61 1.38
CA GLY A 639 -36.70 -19.19 0.76
C GLY A 639 -37.99 -18.43 1.07
N LYS A 640 -37.90 -17.14 1.44
CA LYS A 640 -39.04 -16.23 1.41
C LYS A 640 -38.96 -15.34 0.17
N ALA A 641 -40.07 -15.26 -0.54
CA ALA A 641 -40.24 -14.39 -1.68
C ALA A 641 -41.30 -13.33 -1.37
N SER A 642 -41.09 -12.12 -1.88
CA SER A 642 -42.06 -11.03 -1.81
C SER A 642 -43.33 -11.33 -2.61
N GLY A 643 -44.34 -10.47 -2.50
CA GLY A 643 -45.35 -10.38 -3.55
C GLY A 643 -44.71 -9.97 -4.89
N ALA A 644 -45.37 -10.28 -6.01
CA ALA A 644 -44.97 -9.72 -7.30
C ALA A 644 -45.27 -8.22 -7.38
N SER A 645 -44.39 -7.46 -8.04
CA SER A 645 -44.60 -6.04 -8.32
C SER A 645 -45.86 -5.81 -9.17
N THR A 646 -46.36 -4.57 -9.16
CA THR A 646 -47.28 -4.12 -10.20
C THR A 646 -46.64 -4.33 -11.59
N PRO A 647 -47.36 -4.89 -12.58
CA PRO A 647 -46.83 -5.05 -13.93
C PRO A 647 -46.53 -3.70 -14.59
N VAL A 648 -45.44 -3.62 -15.35
CA VAL A 648 -45.10 -2.46 -16.19
C VAL A 648 -44.81 -2.90 -17.61
N SER A 649 -45.12 -2.07 -18.61
CA SER A 649 -44.95 -2.43 -20.02
C SER A 649 -44.20 -1.35 -20.79
N ALA A 650 -43.39 -1.77 -21.76
CA ALA A 650 -42.74 -0.87 -22.72
C ALA A 650 -42.72 -1.49 -24.13
N THR A 651 -42.71 -0.63 -25.15
CA THR A 651 -42.74 -1.02 -26.57
C THR A 651 -41.43 -0.64 -27.23
N THR A 652 -40.79 -1.59 -27.91
CA THR A 652 -39.56 -1.36 -28.69
C THR A 652 -39.81 -0.47 -29.91
N ALA A 653 -38.76 0.23 -30.37
CA ALA A 653 -38.82 1.09 -31.55
C ALA A 653 -38.99 0.30 -32.87
N GLN A 654 -39.29 1.02 -33.96
CA GLN A 654 -39.23 0.51 -35.34
C GLN A 654 -37.82 0.66 -35.93
N LEU A 655 -37.55 -0.09 -37.01
CA LEU A 655 -36.33 0.05 -37.83
C LEU A 655 -36.47 1.22 -38.83
N PRO A 656 -35.36 1.89 -39.21
CA PRO A 656 -35.37 2.95 -40.21
C PRO A 656 -35.58 2.42 -41.64
N PHE A 657 -35.98 3.30 -42.56
CA PHE A 657 -36.20 3.03 -43.97
C PHE A 657 -35.64 4.15 -44.87
N THR A 658 -35.68 3.98 -46.19
CA THR A 658 -35.13 4.94 -47.17
C THR A 658 -36.12 5.23 -48.29
N LEU A 659 -36.21 6.50 -48.69
CA LEU A 659 -36.96 7.01 -49.85
C LEU A 659 -36.01 7.66 -50.85
N ALA A 660 -36.45 7.79 -52.11
CA ALA A 660 -35.69 8.42 -53.18
C ALA A 660 -36.62 9.24 -54.09
N PHE A 661 -36.27 10.50 -54.33
CA PHE A 661 -37.06 11.47 -55.09
C PHE A 661 -36.26 12.01 -56.28
N THR A 662 -36.92 12.17 -57.43
CA THR A 662 -36.39 12.89 -58.61
C THR A 662 -36.83 14.36 -58.58
N PRO A 663 -36.12 15.30 -59.22
CA PRO A 663 -36.56 16.69 -59.26
C PRO A 663 -37.88 16.86 -60.05
N ASP A 664 -38.72 17.77 -59.58
CA ASP A 664 -39.93 18.26 -60.24
C ASP A 664 -39.64 19.33 -61.30
N ALA A 665 -38.49 20.01 -61.16
CA ALA A 665 -38.00 21.05 -62.06
C ALA A 665 -36.48 21.18 -61.96
N ASP A 666 -35.80 21.40 -63.08
CA ASP A 666 -34.41 21.86 -63.07
C ASP A 666 -34.05 22.84 -64.21
N ALA A 667 -33.09 23.73 -63.97
CA ALA A 667 -32.61 24.68 -64.98
C ALA A 667 -31.27 25.33 -64.59
N ARG A 668 -30.37 25.54 -65.56
CA ARG A 668 -29.24 26.47 -65.41
C ARG A 668 -29.63 27.91 -65.75
N VAL A 669 -28.94 28.88 -65.15
CA VAL A 669 -29.05 30.31 -65.50
C VAL A 669 -27.66 30.88 -65.78
N ASN A 670 -27.57 31.79 -66.77
CA ASN A 670 -26.29 32.32 -67.26
C ASN A 670 -26.37 33.87 -67.46
N PRO A 671 -25.49 34.66 -66.82
CA PRO A 671 -25.46 36.12 -66.93
C PRO A 671 -25.18 36.64 -68.35
N ASP A 672 -24.41 35.92 -69.16
CA ASP A 672 -24.12 36.30 -70.55
C ASP A 672 -25.35 36.18 -71.46
N LYS A 673 -26.40 35.48 -71.00
CA LYS A 673 -27.61 35.14 -71.77
C LYS A 673 -28.84 35.39 -70.90
N PRO A 674 -29.04 36.62 -70.40
CA PRO A 674 -29.81 36.85 -69.18
C PRO A 674 -31.30 36.51 -69.29
N THR A 675 -31.85 36.55 -70.51
CA THR A 675 -33.25 36.22 -70.84
C THR A 675 -33.43 34.83 -71.45
N THR A 676 -32.40 33.99 -71.47
CA THR A 676 -32.48 32.62 -72.03
C THR A 676 -32.87 31.63 -70.95
N ASN A 677 -33.98 30.91 -71.17
CA ASN A 677 -34.34 29.74 -70.38
C ASN A 677 -33.53 28.51 -70.84
N TYR A 678 -33.21 27.63 -69.90
CA TYR A 678 -32.52 26.36 -70.16
C TYR A 678 -33.21 25.14 -69.52
N GLY A 679 -34.44 25.23 -69.01
CA GLY A 679 -35.18 24.12 -68.41
C GLY A 679 -35.81 23.15 -69.42
N THR A 680 -35.09 22.86 -70.49
CA THR A 680 -35.31 21.75 -71.44
C THR A 680 -33.95 21.17 -71.91
N SER A 681 -32.88 21.47 -71.17
CA SER A 681 -31.49 21.17 -71.52
C SER A 681 -31.03 19.94 -70.78
N THR A 682 -30.70 18.88 -71.52
CA THR A 682 -30.11 17.59 -71.06
C THR A 682 -28.75 17.70 -70.36
N THR A 683 -28.38 18.89 -69.88
CA THR A 683 -27.20 19.23 -69.10
C THR A 683 -27.51 20.43 -68.20
N LEU A 684 -27.29 20.27 -66.90
CA LEU A 684 -27.09 21.40 -65.98
C LEU A 684 -25.63 21.89 -66.10
N ARG A 685 -25.35 23.10 -65.60
CA ARG A 685 -24.00 23.66 -65.60
C ARG A 685 -23.78 24.57 -64.40
N VAL A 686 -22.60 24.46 -63.79
CA VAL A 686 -22.07 25.44 -62.85
C VAL A 686 -20.71 25.94 -63.33
N ASP A 687 -20.40 27.21 -63.09
CA ASP A 687 -19.17 27.86 -63.51
C ASP A 687 -18.92 29.09 -62.65
N GLY A 688 -17.72 29.28 -62.11
CA GLY A 688 -17.39 30.44 -61.28
C GLY A 688 -17.09 31.73 -62.05
N SER A 689 -16.81 31.67 -63.36
CA SER A 689 -16.43 32.87 -64.14
C SER A 689 -16.74 32.75 -65.64
N PRO A 690 -17.81 33.41 -66.16
CA PRO A 690 -18.83 34.16 -65.43
C PRO A 690 -19.81 33.24 -64.68
N VAL A 691 -20.31 33.71 -63.52
CA VAL A 691 -21.07 32.89 -62.57
C VAL A 691 -22.32 32.28 -63.21
N THR A 692 -22.22 30.99 -63.53
CA THR A 692 -23.32 30.15 -64.01
C THR A 692 -23.70 29.21 -62.88
N MET A 693 -24.99 29.11 -62.58
CA MET A 693 -25.52 28.26 -61.50
C MET A 693 -26.75 27.48 -61.99
N SER A 694 -27.09 26.39 -61.29
CA SER A 694 -28.21 25.52 -61.64
C SER A 694 -29.18 25.36 -60.48
N TYR A 695 -30.48 25.33 -60.76
CA TYR A 695 -31.55 25.18 -59.78
C TYR A 695 -32.18 23.80 -59.92
N LEU A 696 -32.50 23.18 -58.80
CA LEU A 696 -33.23 21.93 -58.65
C LEU A 696 -34.39 22.14 -57.68
N ARG A 697 -35.55 21.51 -57.91
CA ARG A 697 -36.64 21.46 -56.93
C ARG A 697 -37.18 20.05 -56.78
N PHE A 698 -37.43 19.62 -55.55
CA PHE A 698 -37.94 18.30 -55.19
C PHE A 698 -39.18 18.42 -54.29
N THR A 699 -40.12 17.48 -54.41
CA THR A 699 -41.26 17.33 -53.51
C THR A 699 -41.14 16.01 -52.74
N VAL A 700 -40.91 16.11 -51.43
CA VAL A 700 -40.73 15.00 -50.49
C VAL A 700 -42.07 14.69 -49.84
N GLN A 701 -42.46 13.41 -49.85
CA GLN A 701 -43.69 12.90 -49.24
C GLN A 701 -43.46 11.52 -48.61
N GLY A 702 -44.06 11.27 -47.44
CA GLY A 702 -43.98 10.02 -46.70
C GLY A 702 -42.69 9.84 -45.87
N ALA A 703 -41.86 10.88 -45.73
CA ALA A 703 -40.55 10.81 -45.07
C ALA A 703 -40.62 10.80 -43.54
N GLY A 704 -41.73 11.23 -42.92
CA GLY A 704 -41.89 11.18 -41.46
C GLY A 704 -40.82 12.01 -40.74
N LEU A 705 -40.10 11.39 -39.78
CA LEU A 705 -38.92 12.00 -39.17
C LEU A 705 -37.68 11.65 -40.00
N VAL A 706 -37.10 12.66 -40.66
CA VAL A 706 -35.85 12.52 -41.41
C VAL A 706 -34.67 12.38 -40.46
N GLN A 707 -33.82 11.38 -40.71
CA GLN A 707 -32.53 11.18 -40.04
C GLN A 707 -31.36 11.70 -40.87
N ALA A 708 -31.46 11.60 -42.20
CA ALA A 708 -30.48 12.15 -43.15
C ALA A 708 -31.14 12.41 -44.52
N ALA A 709 -30.66 13.40 -45.26
CA ALA A 709 -31.02 13.64 -46.65
C ALA A 709 -29.78 13.93 -47.51
N THR A 710 -29.68 13.30 -48.67
CA THR A 710 -28.51 13.35 -49.55
C THR A 710 -28.90 13.64 -50.99
N LEU A 711 -28.41 14.76 -51.53
CA LEU A 711 -28.57 15.15 -52.92
C LEU A 711 -27.45 14.55 -53.77
N ARG A 712 -27.81 13.65 -54.69
CA ARG A 712 -26.90 12.99 -55.62
C ARG A 712 -26.95 13.68 -56.98
N ILE A 713 -25.81 14.17 -57.46
CA ILE A 713 -25.68 14.84 -58.75
C ILE A 713 -24.63 14.13 -59.60
N TYR A 714 -25.02 13.68 -60.79
CA TYR A 714 -24.10 13.07 -61.74
C TYR A 714 -23.26 14.13 -62.46
N ALA A 715 -21.94 13.98 -62.49
CA ALA A 715 -21.05 14.88 -63.23
C ALA A 715 -20.69 14.30 -64.60
N ASN A 716 -20.89 15.09 -65.65
CA ASN A 716 -20.53 14.74 -67.04
C ASN A 716 -19.08 15.14 -67.39
N SER A 717 -18.41 15.92 -66.53
CA SER A 717 -17.04 16.44 -66.74
C SER A 717 -16.29 16.55 -65.42
N SER A 718 -14.98 16.27 -65.42
CA SER A 718 -14.12 16.44 -64.24
C SER A 718 -13.75 17.90 -64.00
N GLN A 719 -13.61 18.32 -62.74
CA GLN A 719 -12.95 19.58 -62.33
C GLN A 719 -12.22 19.42 -61.00
N ILE A 720 -11.21 20.25 -60.77
CA ILE A 720 -10.44 20.35 -59.51
C ILE A 720 -11.11 21.25 -58.46
N SER A 721 -12.44 21.37 -58.51
CA SER A 721 -13.24 22.14 -57.58
C SER A 721 -14.59 21.45 -57.39
N GLY A 722 -15.11 21.51 -56.16
CA GLY A 722 -16.34 20.83 -55.77
C GLY A 722 -17.61 21.49 -56.34
N ILE A 723 -18.73 20.83 -56.06
CA ILE A 723 -20.10 21.33 -56.26
C ILE A 723 -20.62 21.72 -54.88
N GLU A 724 -21.17 22.92 -54.77
CA GLU A 724 -21.80 23.45 -53.55
C GLU A 724 -23.33 23.48 -53.72
N ALA A 725 -24.06 23.17 -52.66
CA ALA A 725 -25.51 23.19 -52.61
C ALA A 725 -25.99 24.24 -51.60
N HIS A 726 -26.88 25.13 -52.04
CA HIS A 726 -27.46 26.23 -51.28
C HIS A 726 -28.97 26.10 -51.21
N GLY A 727 -29.59 26.56 -50.13
CA GLY A 727 -31.04 26.69 -50.06
C GLY A 727 -31.57 27.77 -51.02
N VAL A 728 -32.82 27.63 -51.44
CA VAL A 728 -33.57 28.63 -52.22
C VAL A 728 -34.97 28.75 -51.62
N ALA A 729 -35.24 29.87 -50.95
CA ALA A 729 -36.48 30.09 -50.21
C ALA A 729 -37.74 30.18 -51.12
N ASP A 730 -37.60 30.66 -52.35
CA ASP A 730 -38.69 30.68 -53.32
C ASP A 730 -38.83 29.31 -54.00
N ASN A 731 -39.90 28.59 -53.66
CA ASN A 731 -40.25 27.31 -54.28
C ASN A 731 -41.15 27.45 -55.51
N THR A 732 -41.49 28.66 -55.97
CA THR A 732 -42.52 28.91 -56.99
C THR A 732 -42.00 29.03 -58.43
N TRP A 733 -40.68 29.11 -58.63
CA TRP A 733 -40.07 29.27 -59.95
C TRP A 733 -40.47 28.16 -60.95
N GLY A 734 -40.61 28.53 -62.22
CA GLY A 734 -41.00 27.60 -63.29
C GLY A 734 -39.80 27.12 -64.10
N GLU A 735 -39.66 25.82 -64.28
CA GLU A 735 -38.64 25.14 -65.11
C GLU A 735 -38.44 25.82 -66.48
N THR A 736 -39.54 26.03 -67.21
CA THR A 736 -39.55 26.66 -68.55
C THR A 736 -39.66 28.19 -68.53
N ALA A 737 -39.67 28.81 -67.34
CA ALA A 737 -39.86 30.25 -67.14
C ALA A 737 -38.67 30.95 -66.45
N ILE A 738 -37.79 30.21 -65.79
CA ILE A 738 -36.60 30.75 -65.12
C ILE A 738 -35.50 31.10 -66.14
N THR A 739 -34.91 32.27 -65.95
CA THR A 739 -33.79 32.84 -66.69
C THR A 739 -32.91 33.56 -65.66
N TYR A 740 -31.70 34.00 -66.02
CA TYR A 740 -30.86 34.75 -65.06
C TYR A 740 -31.52 36.06 -64.60
N ALA A 741 -32.32 36.70 -65.46
CA ALA A 741 -33.01 37.96 -65.14
C ALA A 741 -34.19 37.82 -64.16
N ASN A 742 -34.63 36.58 -63.86
CA ASN A 742 -35.71 36.28 -62.90
C ASN A 742 -35.41 35.02 -62.06
N ALA A 743 -34.13 34.68 -61.87
CA ALA A 743 -33.72 33.64 -60.95
C ALA A 743 -33.99 34.09 -59.50
N PRO A 744 -34.53 33.21 -58.63
CA PRO A 744 -34.61 33.50 -57.20
C PRO A 744 -33.23 33.79 -56.58
N PRO A 745 -33.17 34.51 -55.45
CA PRO A 745 -31.95 34.56 -54.64
C PRO A 745 -31.65 33.18 -54.04
N ILE A 746 -30.37 32.89 -53.84
CA ILE A 746 -29.86 31.70 -53.14
C ILE A 746 -29.44 32.10 -51.73
N ASP A 747 -29.45 31.17 -50.79
CA ASP A 747 -28.97 31.42 -49.43
C ASP A 747 -27.43 31.53 -49.41
N ASP A 748 -26.89 32.54 -48.71
CA ASP A 748 -25.43 32.73 -48.53
C ASP A 748 -24.74 31.54 -47.86
N ALA A 749 -25.51 30.72 -47.11
CA ALA A 749 -25.02 29.53 -46.43
C ALA A 749 -25.02 28.31 -47.35
N ILE A 750 -23.85 27.68 -47.50
CA ILE A 750 -23.72 26.35 -48.11
C ILE A 750 -24.39 25.33 -47.18
N ALA A 751 -25.41 24.64 -47.69
CA ALA A 751 -26.10 23.56 -46.98
C ALA A 751 -25.27 22.27 -46.94
N GLY A 752 -24.47 22.04 -47.99
CA GLY A 752 -23.46 20.99 -48.10
C GLY A 752 -22.67 21.11 -49.40
N ALA A 753 -21.56 20.39 -49.51
CA ALA A 753 -20.70 20.36 -50.71
C ALA A 753 -20.24 18.94 -51.05
N SER A 754 -19.82 18.72 -52.29
CA SER A 754 -19.13 17.50 -52.70
C SER A 754 -17.67 17.47 -52.24
N ASN A 755 -16.96 16.37 -52.52
CA ASN A 755 -15.50 16.34 -52.51
C ASN A 755 -14.91 17.49 -53.35
N GLU A 756 -13.71 17.96 -52.97
CA GLU A 756 -13.00 19.07 -53.64
C GLU A 756 -12.67 18.81 -55.13
N THR A 757 -12.67 17.56 -55.58
CA THR A 757 -12.46 17.18 -56.98
C THR A 757 -13.66 16.39 -57.48
N VAL A 758 -14.28 16.90 -58.55
CA VAL A 758 -15.39 16.28 -59.28
C VAL A 758 -14.81 15.43 -60.41
N THR A 759 -15.33 14.22 -60.59
CA THR A 759 -14.86 13.29 -61.65
C THR A 759 -15.95 13.10 -62.72
N ALA A 760 -15.55 13.08 -63.99
CA ALA A 760 -16.46 12.78 -65.09
C ALA A 760 -17.03 11.36 -64.98
N ASN A 761 -18.32 11.23 -65.23
CA ASN A 761 -19.10 9.99 -65.19
C ASN A 761 -19.28 9.38 -63.79
N THR A 762 -19.27 10.20 -62.74
CA THR A 762 -19.54 9.75 -61.36
C THR A 762 -20.69 10.51 -60.71
N TRP A 763 -21.37 9.86 -59.77
CA TRP A 763 -22.24 10.52 -58.81
C TRP A 763 -21.41 11.30 -57.78
N ASN A 764 -21.91 12.47 -57.39
CA ASN A 764 -21.39 13.30 -56.32
C ASN A 764 -22.51 13.44 -55.31
N ASP A 765 -22.31 12.90 -54.12
CA ASP A 765 -23.32 12.80 -53.08
C ASP A 765 -23.06 13.91 -52.05
N ILE A 766 -24.06 14.77 -51.84
CA ILE A 766 -23.98 16.00 -51.04
C ILE A 766 -24.98 15.90 -49.90
N ASP A 767 -24.54 16.09 -48.65
CA ASP A 767 -25.46 16.17 -47.51
C ASP A 767 -26.32 17.44 -47.60
N VAL A 768 -27.64 17.28 -47.51
CA VAL A 768 -28.64 18.36 -47.50
C VAL A 768 -29.67 18.16 -46.38
N THR A 769 -29.33 17.38 -45.35
CA THR A 769 -30.16 17.11 -44.16
C THR A 769 -30.60 18.39 -43.46
N SER A 770 -29.77 19.44 -43.54
CA SER A 770 -30.08 20.79 -43.06
C SER A 770 -31.29 21.43 -43.74
N LEU A 771 -31.50 21.18 -45.04
CA LEU A 771 -32.62 21.71 -45.83
C LEU A 771 -33.87 20.84 -45.75
N VAL A 772 -33.71 19.51 -45.74
CA VAL A 772 -34.82 18.54 -45.90
C VAL A 772 -35.07 17.81 -44.58
N GLN A 773 -35.94 18.39 -43.74
CA GLN A 773 -36.23 17.90 -42.38
C GLN A 773 -37.59 17.18 -42.26
N GLY A 774 -38.33 17.02 -43.37
CA GLY A 774 -39.66 16.39 -43.40
C GLY A 774 -40.30 16.47 -44.79
N ASP A 775 -41.60 16.19 -44.86
CA ASP A 775 -42.39 16.33 -46.09
C ASP A 775 -42.57 17.80 -46.49
N GLY A 776 -42.48 18.10 -47.80
CA GLY A 776 -42.54 19.46 -48.33
C GLY A 776 -41.94 19.59 -49.73
N THR A 777 -41.95 20.82 -50.26
CA THR A 777 -41.25 21.15 -51.52
C THR A 777 -40.01 21.98 -51.20
N PHE A 778 -38.86 21.56 -51.73
CA PHE A 778 -37.54 22.10 -51.43
C PHE A 778 -36.82 22.48 -52.72
N SER A 779 -36.32 23.71 -52.81
CA SER A 779 -35.51 24.20 -53.92
C SER A 779 -34.06 24.35 -53.47
N VAL A 780 -33.13 23.91 -54.31
CA VAL A 780 -31.69 23.89 -54.07
C VAL A 780 -31.00 24.53 -55.25
N ALA A 781 -30.14 25.52 -54.99
CA ALA A 781 -29.24 26.07 -55.98
C ALA A 781 -27.88 25.39 -55.90
N ILE A 782 -27.29 25.15 -57.06
CA ILE A 782 -26.06 24.40 -57.26
C ILE A 782 -25.04 25.34 -57.89
N THR A 783 -23.89 25.45 -57.24
CA THR A 783 -22.80 26.40 -57.52
C THR A 783 -21.46 25.67 -57.56
N THR A 784 -20.38 26.40 -57.85
CA THR A 784 -19.01 25.91 -57.66
C THR A 784 -18.08 27.11 -57.40
N PRO A 785 -17.06 26.97 -56.54
CA PRO A 785 -15.99 27.97 -56.41
C PRO A 785 -14.99 27.90 -57.58
N GLY A 786 -15.08 26.88 -58.45
CA GLY A 786 -14.19 26.68 -59.59
C GLY A 786 -14.48 27.62 -60.75
N GLN A 787 -13.49 28.40 -61.18
CA GLN A 787 -13.56 29.30 -62.34
C GLN A 787 -13.52 28.56 -63.69
N THR A 788 -14.10 27.36 -63.79
CA THR A 788 -14.21 26.59 -65.03
C THR A 788 -15.39 25.64 -64.95
N ALA A 789 -16.21 25.62 -66.00
CA ALA A 789 -17.45 24.86 -66.08
C ALA A 789 -17.38 23.39 -65.61
N ILE A 790 -18.33 23.00 -64.76
CA ILE A 790 -18.76 21.62 -64.57
C ILE A 790 -20.06 21.41 -65.35
N SER A 791 -20.09 20.41 -66.24
CA SER A 791 -21.32 19.89 -66.85
C SER A 791 -21.93 18.82 -65.94
N LEU A 792 -23.22 18.92 -65.66
CA LEU A 792 -23.94 18.09 -64.70
C LEU A 792 -25.16 17.42 -65.37
N GLY A 793 -25.58 16.27 -64.85
CA GLY A 793 -26.83 15.62 -65.24
C GLY A 793 -28.03 16.49 -64.88
N SER A 794 -28.94 16.66 -65.83
CA SER A 794 -30.23 17.33 -65.65
C SER A 794 -31.38 16.34 -65.48
N ARG A 795 -32.59 16.81 -65.19
CA ARG A 795 -33.81 16.02 -65.07
C ARG A 795 -34.13 15.22 -66.33
N GLU A 796 -33.83 15.75 -67.53
CA GLU A 796 -34.02 15.05 -68.81
C GLU A 796 -32.87 14.10 -69.18
N SER A 797 -31.84 13.96 -68.33
CA SER A 797 -30.72 13.02 -68.54
C SER A 797 -31.09 11.55 -68.26
N GLY A 798 -32.28 11.30 -67.71
CA GLY A 798 -32.85 9.98 -67.50
C GLY A 798 -32.14 9.17 -66.41
N ALA A 799 -31.25 8.27 -66.80
CA ALA A 799 -30.54 7.39 -65.86
C ALA A 799 -29.52 8.13 -64.96
N THR A 800 -29.16 9.37 -65.33
CA THR A 800 -28.22 10.24 -64.60
C THR A 800 -28.88 11.52 -64.09
N SER A 801 -30.23 11.57 -64.06
CA SER A 801 -30.98 12.67 -63.46
C SER A 801 -30.74 12.75 -61.95
N PRO A 802 -30.60 13.96 -61.36
CA PRO A 802 -30.34 14.11 -59.93
C PRO A 802 -31.36 13.38 -59.03
N GLN A 803 -30.90 12.96 -57.84
CA GLN A 803 -31.72 12.21 -56.87
C GLN A 803 -31.59 12.83 -55.48
N LEU A 804 -32.70 13.00 -54.77
CA LEU A 804 -32.72 13.29 -53.34
C LEU A 804 -33.05 12.00 -52.60
N ILE A 805 -32.09 11.45 -51.87
CA ILE A 805 -32.27 10.26 -51.03
C ILE A 805 -32.57 10.73 -49.60
N VAL A 806 -33.56 10.13 -48.95
CA VAL A 806 -33.96 10.48 -47.59
C VAL A 806 -34.00 9.22 -46.73
N VAL A 807 -33.29 9.22 -45.61
CA VAL A 807 -33.31 8.15 -44.60
C VAL A 807 -34.21 8.59 -43.45
N SER A 808 -35.12 7.71 -43.05
CA SER A 808 -36.31 8.06 -42.28
C SER A 808 -36.61 7.05 -41.19
N SER A 809 -37.30 7.52 -40.16
CA SER A 809 -38.05 6.68 -39.21
C SER A 809 -39.42 7.29 -38.97
N MET A 810 -40.42 6.45 -38.68
CA MET A 810 -41.61 6.96 -38.03
C MET A 810 -41.31 7.19 -36.54
N PRO A 811 -41.92 8.21 -35.89
CA PRO A 811 -41.95 8.28 -34.44
C PRO A 811 -42.49 6.97 -33.86
N GLY A 812 -41.88 6.47 -32.78
CA GLY A 812 -42.56 5.50 -31.92
C GLY A 812 -43.86 6.12 -31.39
N PRO A 813 -44.87 5.30 -31.03
CA PRO A 813 -46.08 5.83 -30.43
C PRO A 813 -45.69 6.64 -29.19
N THR A 814 -46.08 7.93 -29.17
CA THR A 814 -45.85 8.80 -28.01
C THR A 814 -46.33 8.08 -26.75
N PRO A 815 -45.50 7.95 -25.70
CA PRO A 815 -45.95 7.28 -24.49
C PRO A 815 -47.18 8.00 -23.96
N THR A 816 -48.32 7.30 -23.93
CA THR A 816 -49.53 7.80 -23.25
C THR A 816 -49.11 8.18 -21.84
N PRO A 817 -49.29 9.43 -21.40
CA PRO A 817 -48.85 9.84 -20.08
C PRO A 817 -49.62 9.03 -19.04
N THR A 818 -48.92 8.10 -18.37
CA THR A 818 -49.42 7.40 -17.19
C THR A 818 -49.94 8.47 -16.23
N ALA A 819 -51.19 8.32 -15.79
CA ALA A 819 -51.84 9.35 -14.99
C ALA A 819 -50.98 9.69 -13.75
N THR A 820 -50.55 10.94 -13.66
CA THR A 820 -49.81 11.45 -12.50
C THR A 820 -50.62 11.12 -11.24
N PRO A 821 -50.04 10.48 -10.23
CA PRO A 821 -50.74 10.28 -8.97
C PRO A 821 -51.07 11.65 -8.38
N THR A 822 -52.36 11.95 -8.22
CA THR A 822 -52.81 13.22 -7.65
C THR A 822 -52.39 13.27 -6.18
N ASP A 823 -51.55 14.24 -5.82
CA ASP A 823 -51.25 14.56 -4.42
C ASP A 823 -52.55 14.77 -3.64
N THR A 824 -52.87 13.80 -2.78
CA THR A 824 -53.97 13.90 -1.84
C THR A 824 -53.42 14.57 -0.58
N PRO A 825 -53.99 15.69 -0.12
CA PRO A 825 -53.37 16.52 0.91
C PRO A 825 -53.23 15.78 2.24
N THR A 826 -52.12 16.03 2.94
CA THR A 826 -51.77 15.41 4.22
C THR A 826 -52.84 15.66 5.28
N VAL A 827 -53.58 14.62 5.66
CA VAL A 827 -54.45 14.63 6.84
C VAL A 827 -53.63 14.23 8.06
N THR A 828 -53.33 15.19 8.92
CA THR A 828 -52.68 14.95 10.21
C THR A 828 -53.74 14.65 11.27
N ASP A 829 -54.06 13.37 11.47
CA ASP A 829 -54.90 12.95 12.59
C ASP A 829 -54.09 12.77 13.88
N THR A 830 -54.52 13.42 14.96
CA THR A 830 -54.09 13.16 16.33
C THR A 830 -55.32 13.07 17.22
N PRO A 831 -55.68 11.87 17.72
CA PRO A 831 -56.93 11.67 18.44
C PRO A 831 -56.81 12.00 19.94
N THR A 832 -57.80 12.69 20.52
CA THR A 832 -58.62 12.25 21.68
C THR A 832 -59.78 13.26 21.93
N PRO A 833 -60.81 13.00 22.79
CA PRO A 833 -62.20 13.26 22.39
C PRO A 833 -62.99 14.23 23.31
N THR A 834 -64.33 14.15 23.23
CA THR A 834 -65.35 14.85 24.07
C THR A 834 -65.65 16.27 23.53
N ASP A 835 -66.88 16.66 23.17
CA ASP A 835 -68.17 16.49 23.88
C ASP A 835 -69.43 16.51 22.96
N THR A 836 -70.65 16.53 23.53
CA THR A 836 -71.97 16.57 22.84
C THR A 836 -73.05 17.14 23.79
N PRO A 837 -74.13 17.88 23.38
CA PRO A 837 -74.80 18.04 22.06
C PRO A 837 -74.71 19.51 21.52
N THR A 838 -75.64 20.25 20.90
CA THR A 838 -77.14 20.34 20.80
C THR A 838 -77.56 21.16 19.54
N PRO A 839 -78.84 21.24 19.08
CA PRO A 839 -79.19 21.45 17.66
C PRO A 839 -79.85 22.81 17.30
N THR A 840 -80.05 23.04 15.99
CA THR A 840 -81.11 23.91 15.43
C THR A 840 -81.67 23.31 14.12
N ASP A 841 -82.89 23.73 13.75
CA ASP A 841 -83.86 23.18 12.80
C ASP A 841 -83.64 23.34 11.27
N THR A 842 -84.05 22.29 10.50
CA THR A 842 -85.27 22.21 9.63
C THR A 842 -85.62 23.41 8.71
N PRO A 843 -86.08 23.26 7.41
CA PRO A 843 -86.84 22.15 6.81
C PRO A 843 -86.46 21.60 5.41
N SER A 844 -87.08 20.43 5.13
CA SER A 844 -87.59 19.83 3.88
C SER A 844 -88.12 20.80 2.76
N PRO A 845 -88.36 20.36 1.49
CA PRO A 845 -89.12 19.13 1.16
C PRO A 845 -88.74 18.26 -0.07
N THR A 846 -89.06 16.96 0.06
CA THR A 846 -89.31 15.94 -1.01
C THR A 846 -90.72 16.13 -1.65
N PRO A 847 -91.13 15.46 -2.77
CA PRO A 847 -91.15 14.00 -3.04
C PRO A 847 -90.52 13.63 -4.43
N THR A 848 -90.52 12.43 -5.01
CA THR A 848 -91.41 11.23 -5.01
C THR A 848 -90.55 10.02 -5.46
N ASP A 849 -90.53 8.81 -4.86
CA ASP A 849 -91.51 7.69 -4.94
C ASP A 849 -91.75 7.17 -6.40
N THR A 850 -91.77 5.85 -6.77
CA THR A 850 -91.84 4.56 -6.02
C THR A 850 -91.00 3.42 -6.74
N PRO A 851 -91.29 2.07 -6.84
CA PRO A 851 -90.33 1.04 -6.35
C PRO A 851 -89.85 -0.12 -7.30
N THR A 852 -88.98 -0.96 -6.68
CA THR A 852 -88.59 -2.40 -6.84
C THR A 852 -89.73 -3.44 -7.16
N PRO A 853 -89.52 -4.78 -7.35
CA PRO A 853 -88.35 -5.68 -7.03
C PRO A 853 -87.99 -6.92 -7.95
N THR A 854 -86.83 -7.57 -7.67
CA THR A 854 -86.50 -9.05 -7.75
C THR A 854 -86.44 -9.83 -9.11
N PRO A 855 -85.84 -11.07 -9.20
CA PRO A 855 -84.86 -11.80 -8.34
C PRO A 855 -83.66 -12.53 -9.06
N THR A 856 -82.85 -13.27 -8.29
CA THR A 856 -81.83 -14.36 -8.57
C THR A 856 -82.40 -15.60 -9.32
N PRO A 857 -81.67 -16.72 -9.67
CA PRO A 857 -80.27 -17.22 -9.35
C PRO A 857 -79.33 -17.32 -10.60
N THR A 858 -78.05 -17.78 -10.63
CA THR A 858 -77.19 -18.81 -9.94
C THR A 858 -77.11 -20.19 -10.65
N ASP A 859 -75.98 -20.89 -10.48
CA ASP A 859 -75.46 -22.15 -11.08
C ASP A 859 -74.72 -22.04 -12.44
N THR A 860 -73.61 -22.76 -12.71
CA THR A 860 -72.86 -23.77 -11.93
C THR A 860 -71.38 -23.41 -11.77
#